data_AF-A0A411HMZ1-F1
#
_entry.id   AF-A0A411HMZ1-F1
#
_cell.length_a   1.000
_cell.length_b   1.000
_cell.length_c   1.000
_cell.angle_alpha   90.00
_cell.angle_beta   90.00
_cell.angle_gamma   90.00
#
_symmetry.space_group_name_H-M   'P 1'
#
loop_
_entity.id
_entity.type
_entity.pdbx_description
1 polymer ?
#
loop_
_entity_poly.entity_id
_entity_poly.type
_entity_poly.pdbx_seq_one_letter_code
_entity_poly.pdbx_strand_id
1 'polypeptide(L)'
;MDSSWTEVLAWAALRHLHWGRDIVFTYGPLGFLHGGTSYVPGILSAYITGQVLLSTAFVAITAYLLRRAHLAMFAFFAAAYTASFLWIAADVAWALIFLFGTTIVIDSRTSIGNFRSLVLLTTLSVIFASIALIKFSLFPLWILCVLVLLADSLIVGSTRRALFIVVVFPAVLLLTWLACAQDIGDFPLYLRTSFEVAAGYGNAMGMSAPPLVGITGATCMVMLGALCVFAAYRCRRDASTLVILVVYLAAAFLTWRANFTRADHAPWFFTYFSVMPFGLLCYRPTAAIKPMRIGLILLILISTAPALIDGNDVVSRWPQAWTEIGWHANTLMHLPELQTRRDMEWQALQKHTELPRIKQRIGASSVDMFTVSQGILLSNDLNYTPRPVFQSYSAYTPYLARLNETWLLGAQAPAFVVMQLQTIDGHLPLSEDPLAFIALLQHYRPAFMEHDILLLERDKTARALPVVAPASWLHKKLGEQISLDNVSKQLALAFIKVDLTPLGQIFTALLREPPLKIVVTTAAGEYAYRFLRLTGASGFVLSPLISSTQDWVSLQLSMPVAPVLGFRIEPETPWQRLFFEDDLQVGFEQRDYLHLTADNTSVDLASFVYPGFNLMPTEKHGEGDIILDDEKKALFIHAPGHLRFSPTAATYRVSGEFGVQASALTNHACDTADGVGMSVIRLRENVESQLLHIELDPWHVAQDRGAHRFEVKDVSLELGDKIEYRIDPGHAGSNTICDWSYVRDLKFDAQNGDSSP
;
A
#
# COMPACT_ATOMS: atom_id res chain seq x y z
N MET A 1 4.66 -3.76 -2.12
CA MET A 1 4.00 -3.44 -0.84
C MET A 1 4.96 -3.84 0.26
N ASP A 2 5.06 -3.05 1.32
CA ASP A 2 5.85 -3.39 2.50
C ASP A 2 5.25 -4.60 3.25
N SER A 3 6.04 -5.27 4.10
CA SER A 3 5.61 -6.48 4.82
C SER A 3 4.80 -6.17 6.09
N SER A 4 4.71 -4.91 6.52
CA SER A 4 4.21 -4.58 7.85
C SER A 4 2.73 -4.91 8.05
N TRP A 5 1.94 -5.03 6.98
CA TRP A 5 0.56 -5.49 7.10
C TRP A 5 0.46 -6.88 7.72
N THR A 6 1.42 -7.77 7.48
CA THR A 6 1.43 -9.09 8.13
C THR A 6 1.76 -9.01 9.62
N GLU A 7 2.63 -8.07 10.01
CA GLU A 7 3.00 -7.81 11.40
C GLU A 7 1.81 -7.27 12.18
N VAL A 8 1.04 -6.35 11.58
CA VAL A 8 -0.20 -5.83 12.18
C VAL A 8 -1.24 -6.94 12.37
N LEU A 9 -1.41 -7.85 11.41
CA LEU A 9 -2.35 -8.97 11.57
C LEU A 9 -1.95 -9.92 12.72
N ALA A 10 -0.66 -10.25 12.82
CA ALA A 10 -0.13 -11.06 13.92
C ALA A 10 -0.28 -10.35 15.28
N TRP A 11 0.10 -9.08 15.33
CA TRP A 11 -0.01 -8.25 16.53
C TRP A 11 -1.47 -8.08 16.99
N ALA A 12 -2.39 -7.81 16.06
CA ALA A 12 -3.82 -7.67 16.34
C ALA A 12 -4.41 -8.97 16.91
N ALA A 13 -3.97 -10.13 16.41
CA ALA A 13 -4.42 -11.42 16.91
C ALA A 13 -3.93 -11.68 18.35
N LEU A 14 -2.68 -11.33 18.67
CA LEU A 14 -2.12 -11.42 20.02
C LEU A 14 -2.80 -10.47 21.01
N ARG A 15 -3.28 -9.32 20.53
CA ARG A 15 -3.96 -8.30 21.34
C ARG A 15 -5.48 -8.46 21.36
N HIS A 16 -6.02 -9.49 20.70
CA HIS A 16 -7.46 -9.76 20.61
C HIS A 16 -8.26 -8.56 20.09
N LEU A 17 -7.74 -7.84 19.10
CA LEU A 17 -8.51 -6.78 18.43
C LEU A 17 -9.72 -7.37 17.69
N HIS A 18 -10.76 -6.57 17.52
CA HIS A 18 -12.02 -7.01 16.93
C HIS A 18 -12.02 -6.71 15.41
N TRP A 19 -12.07 -7.74 14.58
CA TRP A 19 -12.10 -7.60 13.12
C TRP A 19 -13.43 -7.02 12.66
N GLY A 20 -13.36 -6.09 11.71
CA GLY A 20 -14.48 -5.30 11.23
C GLY A 20 -14.71 -4.01 12.02
N ARG A 21 -14.31 -3.97 13.30
CA ARG A 21 -14.42 -2.77 14.15
C ARG A 21 -13.08 -2.06 14.30
N ASP A 22 -12.10 -2.76 14.87
CA ASP A 22 -10.78 -2.23 15.22
C ASP A 22 -9.79 -2.43 14.07
N ILE A 23 -9.93 -3.52 13.31
CA ILE A 23 -9.09 -3.84 12.15
C ILE A 23 -9.97 -4.24 10.95
N VAL A 24 -9.76 -3.58 9.82
CA VAL A 24 -10.42 -3.83 8.54
C VAL A 24 -9.34 -4.06 7.48
N PHE A 25 -9.25 -5.29 6.98
CA PHE A 25 -8.30 -5.67 5.94
C PHE A 25 -8.83 -6.85 5.12
N THR A 26 -8.07 -7.24 4.08
CA THR A 26 -8.42 -8.37 3.20
C THR A 26 -8.36 -9.75 3.90
N TYR A 27 -7.70 -9.82 5.05
CA TYR A 27 -7.55 -11.01 5.89
C TYR A 27 -8.38 -10.88 7.19
N GLY A 28 -8.86 -12.01 7.69
CA GLY A 28 -9.65 -12.10 8.93
C GLY A 28 -8.80 -12.38 10.18
N PRO A 29 -9.43 -12.77 11.31
CA PRO A 29 -8.75 -13.04 12.58
C PRO A 29 -7.68 -14.13 12.53
N LEU A 30 -7.78 -15.06 11.58
CA LEU A 30 -6.76 -16.09 11.34
C LEU A 30 -5.76 -15.67 10.25
N GLY A 31 -5.77 -14.41 9.83
CA GLY A 31 -4.94 -13.87 8.76
C GLY A 31 -3.43 -14.05 8.98
N PHE A 32 -2.99 -14.10 10.25
CA PHE A 32 -1.61 -14.40 10.62
C PHE A 32 -1.16 -15.82 10.22
N LEU A 33 -2.07 -16.72 9.81
CA LEU A 33 -1.75 -18.02 9.22
C LEU A 33 -1.45 -17.95 7.71
N HIS A 34 -1.34 -16.74 7.15
CA HIS A 34 -0.79 -16.58 5.81
C HIS A 34 0.68 -17.03 5.78
N GLY A 35 1.09 -17.79 4.75
CA GLY A 35 2.44 -18.38 4.69
C GLY A 35 3.60 -17.38 4.62
N GLY A 36 3.32 -16.12 4.27
CA GLY A 36 4.30 -15.03 4.29
C GLY A 36 4.23 -14.13 5.53
N THR A 37 3.67 -14.61 6.65
CA THR A 37 3.49 -13.77 7.85
C THR A 37 4.83 -13.44 8.51
N SER A 38 5.09 -12.15 8.74
CA SER A 38 6.24 -11.67 9.51
C SER A 38 6.20 -12.13 10.98
N TYR A 39 7.39 -12.28 11.56
CA TYR A 39 7.54 -12.61 12.97
C TYR A 39 7.21 -11.39 13.86
N VAL A 40 6.38 -11.60 14.88
CA VAL A 40 6.15 -10.68 16.00
C VAL A 40 6.31 -11.47 17.29
N PRO A 41 7.00 -10.96 18.33
CA PRO A 41 7.20 -11.68 19.58
C PRO A 41 5.89 -12.23 20.16
N GLY A 42 5.86 -13.55 20.41
CA GLY A 42 4.70 -14.28 20.94
C GLY A 42 3.82 -15.00 19.92
N ILE A 43 3.90 -14.68 18.61
CA ILE A 43 3.01 -15.31 17.61
C ILE A 43 3.46 -16.70 17.15
N LEU A 44 4.76 -17.02 17.28
CA LEU A 44 5.38 -18.14 16.56
C LEU A 44 4.74 -19.50 16.84
N SER A 45 4.39 -19.77 18.10
CA SER A 45 3.79 -21.06 18.49
C SER A 45 2.42 -21.26 17.83
N ALA A 46 1.57 -20.23 17.84
CA ALA A 46 0.27 -20.24 17.16
C ALA A 46 0.44 -20.37 15.65
N TYR A 47 1.40 -19.63 15.07
CA TYR A 47 1.71 -19.69 13.64
C TYR A 47 2.14 -21.10 13.20
N ILE A 48 3.17 -21.67 13.84
CA ILE A 48 3.68 -23.01 13.50
C ILE A 48 2.59 -24.06 13.68
N THR A 49 1.84 -24.00 14.77
CA THR A 49 0.74 -24.93 15.02
C THR A 49 -0.30 -24.85 13.91
N GLY A 50 -0.73 -23.65 13.53
CA GLY A 50 -1.69 -23.45 12.45
C GLY A 50 -1.16 -23.91 11.10
N GLN A 51 0.10 -23.61 10.76
CA GLN A 51 0.72 -24.10 9.51
C GLN A 51 0.79 -25.62 9.47
N VAL A 52 1.26 -26.27 10.55
CA VAL A 52 1.31 -27.74 10.63
C VAL A 52 -0.09 -28.34 10.49
N LEU A 53 -1.11 -27.77 11.12
CA LEU A 53 -2.49 -28.23 10.98
C LEU A 53 -3.03 -28.06 9.56
N LEU A 54 -2.79 -26.92 8.91
CA LEU A 54 -3.21 -26.67 7.53
C LEU A 54 -2.50 -27.60 6.55
N SER A 55 -1.18 -27.78 6.69
CA SER A 55 -0.41 -28.71 5.86
C SER A 55 -0.81 -30.17 6.08
N THR A 56 -1.07 -30.56 7.33
CA THR A 56 -1.55 -31.92 7.65
C THR A 56 -2.94 -32.16 7.06
N ALA A 57 -3.82 -31.18 7.16
CA ALA A 57 -5.13 -31.22 6.50
C ALA A 57 -4.99 -31.39 4.98
N PHE A 58 -4.07 -30.65 4.36
CA PHE A 58 -3.81 -30.74 2.92
C PHE A 58 -3.33 -32.13 2.51
N VAL A 59 -2.36 -32.67 3.24
CA VAL A 59 -1.84 -34.03 3.00
C VAL A 59 -2.94 -35.07 3.19
N ALA A 60 -3.72 -34.98 4.27
CA ALA A 60 -4.79 -35.93 4.57
C ALA A 60 -5.89 -35.91 3.50
N ILE A 61 -6.33 -34.74 3.06
CA ILE A 61 -7.35 -34.58 2.00
C ILE A 61 -6.82 -35.10 0.66
N THR A 62 -5.59 -34.74 0.30
CA THR A 62 -4.95 -35.21 -0.94
C THR A 62 -4.80 -36.73 -0.94
N ALA A 63 -4.31 -37.31 0.16
CA ALA A 63 -4.20 -38.75 0.33
C ALA A 63 -5.57 -39.43 0.24
N TYR A 64 -6.61 -38.85 0.85
CA TYR A 64 -7.97 -39.38 0.76
C TYR A 64 -8.51 -39.38 -0.68
N LEU A 65 -8.27 -38.31 -1.45
CA LEU A 65 -8.67 -38.22 -2.86
C LEU A 65 -7.93 -39.23 -3.74
N LEU A 66 -6.61 -39.30 -3.57
CA LEU A 66 -5.74 -40.12 -4.39
C LEU A 66 -5.64 -41.59 -3.93
N ARG A 67 -6.28 -41.98 -2.82
CA ARG A 67 -6.27 -43.38 -2.32
C ARG A 67 -6.78 -44.42 -3.32
N ARG A 68 -7.54 -43.99 -4.33
CA ARG A 68 -8.08 -44.84 -5.41
C ARG A 68 -7.37 -44.60 -6.75
N ALA A 69 -6.40 -43.70 -6.80
CA ALA A 69 -5.65 -43.39 -8.01
C ALA A 69 -4.51 -44.40 -8.21
N HIS A 70 -4.14 -44.64 -9.47
CA HIS A 70 -2.96 -45.44 -9.80
C HIS A 70 -1.68 -44.65 -9.47
N LEU A 71 -0.57 -45.33 -9.17
CA LEU A 71 0.72 -44.70 -8.83
C LEU A 71 1.16 -43.65 -9.87
N ALA A 72 0.91 -43.90 -11.15
CA ALA A 72 1.22 -42.96 -12.23
C ALA A 72 0.43 -41.64 -12.12
N MET A 73 -0.83 -41.68 -11.67
CA MET A 73 -1.63 -40.47 -11.45
C MET A 73 -1.13 -39.70 -10.23
N PHE A 74 -0.73 -40.41 -9.17
CA PHE A 74 -0.09 -39.79 -8.01
C PHE A 74 1.24 -39.14 -8.38
N ALA A 75 2.09 -39.85 -9.14
CA ALA A 75 3.36 -39.32 -9.62
C ALA A 75 3.14 -38.10 -10.54
N PHE A 76 2.12 -38.13 -11.40
CA PHE A 76 1.76 -36.98 -12.24
C PHE A 76 1.26 -35.79 -11.42
N PHE A 77 0.45 -36.03 -10.38
CA PHE A 77 0.04 -35.00 -9.43
C PHE A 77 1.24 -34.38 -8.73
N ALA A 78 2.12 -35.21 -8.16
CA ALA A 78 3.32 -34.75 -7.48
C ALA A 78 4.24 -33.96 -8.42
N ALA A 79 4.43 -34.42 -9.66
CA ALA A 79 5.23 -33.73 -10.67
C ALA A 79 4.61 -32.38 -11.07
N ALA A 80 3.30 -32.32 -11.32
CA ALA A 80 2.60 -31.08 -11.66
C ALA A 80 2.64 -30.07 -10.50
N TYR A 81 2.35 -30.51 -9.28
CA TYR A 81 2.42 -29.67 -8.08
C TYR A 81 3.85 -29.15 -7.85
N THR A 82 4.87 -30.01 -7.99
CA THR A 82 6.28 -29.63 -7.80
C THR A 82 6.75 -28.67 -8.91
N ALA A 83 6.38 -28.90 -10.16
CA ALA A 83 6.71 -27.99 -11.25
C ALA A 83 6.07 -26.60 -11.05
N SER A 84 4.84 -26.57 -10.54
CA SER A 84 4.14 -25.34 -10.16
C SER A 84 4.66 -24.69 -8.88
N PHE A 85 5.38 -25.43 -8.02
CA PHE A 85 5.91 -24.95 -6.74
C PHE A 85 6.89 -23.77 -6.90
N LEU A 86 7.56 -23.65 -8.06
CA LEU A 86 8.47 -22.55 -8.41
C LEU A 86 7.83 -21.15 -8.39
N TRP A 87 6.51 -21.08 -8.27
CA TRP A 87 5.74 -19.83 -8.26
C TRP A 87 4.97 -19.63 -6.95
N ILE A 88 5.14 -20.50 -5.95
CA ILE A 88 4.38 -20.44 -4.70
C ILE A 88 5.08 -19.53 -3.69
N ALA A 89 4.40 -18.49 -3.26
CA ALA A 89 4.49 -18.04 -1.87
C ALA A 89 3.53 -18.92 -1.06
N ALA A 90 3.99 -19.56 0.03
CA ALA A 90 3.39 -20.72 0.71
C ALA A 90 1.94 -20.58 1.22
N ASP A 91 0.93 -20.37 0.37
CA ASP A 91 -0.48 -20.24 0.76
C ASP A 91 -1.25 -21.55 0.50
N VAL A 92 -1.18 -22.46 1.48
CA VAL A 92 -1.86 -23.77 1.45
C VAL A 92 -3.39 -23.64 1.45
N ALA A 93 -3.95 -22.49 1.89
CA ALA A 93 -5.39 -22.28 1.99
C ALA A 93 -6.09 -22.36 0.61
N TRP A 94 -5.45 -21.82 -0.43
CA TRP A 94 -5.94 -21.93 -1.80
C TRP A 94 -5.91 -23.37 -2.32
N ALA A 95 -4.84 -24.13 -2.06
CA ALA A 95 -4.79 -25.52 -2.51
C ALA A 95 -5.86 -26.39 -1.81
N LEU A 96 -6.09 -26.12 -0.52
CA LEU A 96 -7.12 -26.79 0.29
C LEU A 96 -8.54 -26.57 -0.23
N ILE A 97 -8.87 -25.36 -0.70
CA ILE A 97 -10.25 -25.04 -1.09
C ILE A 97 -10.72 -25.84 -2.32
N PHE A 98 -9.84 -26.14 -3.28
CA PHE A 98 -10.18 -26.93 -4.48
C PHE A 98 -10.29 -28.43 -4.19
N LEU A 99 -9.37 -28.96 -3.38
CA LEU A 99 -9.36 -30.38 -3.01
C LEU A 99 -10.54 -30.75 -2.10
N PHE A 100 -11.06 -29.78 -1.35
CA PHE A 100 -12.20 -29.99 -0.48
C PHE A 100 -13.53 -30.20 -1.22
N GLY A 101 -13.87 -29.29 -2.15
CA GLY A 101 -15.15 -29.35 -2.87
C GLY A 101 -15.32 -30.65 -3.64
N THR A 102 -14.21 -31.27 -4.03
CA THR A 102 -14.16 -32.58 -4.68
C THR A 102 -14.24 -33.75 -3.72
N THR A 103 -13.54 -33.66 -2.59
CA THR A 103 -13.50 -34.71 -1.55
C THR A 103 -14.88 -35.04 -1.01
N ILE A 104 -15.66 -34.02 -0.66
CA ILE A 104 -16.97 -34.25 -0.03
C ILE A 104 -17.97 -34.85 -1.01
N VAL A 105 -17.94 -34.44 -2.28
CA VAL A 105 -18.92 -34.94 -3.26
C VAL A 105 -18.58 -36.36 -3.73
N ILE A 106 -17.29 -36.74 -3.74
CA ILE A 106 -16.88 -38.13 -3.97
C ILE A 106 -17.31 -39.02 -2.79
N ASP A 107 -17.21 -38.54 -1.55
CA ASP A 107 -17.63 -39.29 -0.36
C ASP A 107 -19.15 -39.35 -0.18
N SER A 108 -19.87 -38.26 -0.53
CA SER A 108 -21.32 -38.15 -0.36
C SER A 108 -22.06 -39.30 -1.05
N ARG A 109 -21.55 -39.81 -2.17
CA ARG A 109 -22.15 -40.94 -2.91
C ARG A 109 -21.71 -42.33 -2.45
N THR A 110 -20.59 -42.46 -1.75
CA THR A 110 -20.04 -43.77 -1.35
C THR A 110 -20.37 -44.16 0.08
N SER A 111 -20.74 -43.19 0.93
CA SER A 111 -20.94 -43.38 2.37
C SER A 111 -22.27 -42.81 2.91
N ILE A 112 -23.34 -42.75 2.10
CA ILE A 112 -24.66 -42.20 2.49
C ILE A 112 -25.15 -42.85 3.80
N GLY A 113 -25.35 -42.06 4.85
CA GLY A 113 -25.93 -42.49 6.12
C GLY A 113 -24.95 -43.10 7.14
N ASN A 114 -23.65 -43.14 6.86
CA ASN A 114 -22.66 -43.78 7.74
C ASN A 114 -21.97 -42.76 8.67
N PHE A 115 -21.68 -43.13 9.93
CA PHE A 115 -21.04 -42.25 10.93
C PHE A 115 -19.73 -41.64 10.42
N ARG A 116 -18.98 -42.39 9.60
CA ARG A 116 -17.74 -41.93 8.95
C ARG A 116 -17.93 -40.69 8.07
N SER A 117 -19.09 -40.56 7.42
CA SER A 117 -19.39 -39.38 6.60
C SER A 117 -19.65 -38.14 7.45
N LEU A 118 -20.27 -38.29 8.63
CA LEU A 118 -20.47 -37.19 9.56
C LEU A 118 -19.15 -36.73 10.19
N VAL A 119 -18.27 -37.67 10.53
CA VAL A 119 -16.91 -37.37 10.99
C VAL A 119 -16.14 -36.58 9.94
N LEU A 120 -16.16 -37.03 8.68
CA LEU A 120 -15.51 -36.32 7.58
C LEU A 120 -16.09 -34.90 7.43
N LEU A 121 -17.42 -34.74 7.38
CA LEU A 121 -18.07 -33.44 7.28
C LEU A 121 -17.70 -32.50 8.45
N THR A 122 -17.55 -33.04 9.66
CA THR A 122 -17.15 -32.27 10.85
C THR A 122 -15.72 -31.75 10.70
N THR A 123 -14.75 -32.64 10.44
CA THR A 123 -13.34 -32.26 10.26
C THR A 123 -13.19 -31.21 9.16
N LEU A 124 -13.93 -31.39 8.07
CA LEU A 124 -13.94 -30.51 6.93
C LEU A 124 -14.56 -29.14 7.26
N SER A 125 -15.66 -29.09 8.00
CA SER A 125 -16.27 -27.82 8.43
C SER A 125 -15.30 -26.93 9.23
N VAL A 126 -14.44 -27.53 10.07
CA VAL A 126 -13.42 -26.81 10.86
C VAL A 126 -12.38 -26.19 9.96
N ILE A 127 -11.78 -26.97 9.06
CA ILE A 127 -10.75 -26.48 8.12
C ILE A 127 -11.30 -25.34 7.26
N PHE A 128 -12.54 -25.47 6.78
CA PHE A 128 -13.17 -24.48 5.90
C PHE A 128 -13.57 -23.20 6.62
N ALA A 129 -14.08 -23.31 7.84
CA ALA A 129 -14.29 -22.16 8.70
C ALA A 129 -12.97 -21.41 8.92
N SER A 130 -11.87 -22.13 9.19
CA SER A 130 -10.56 -21.51 9.36
C SER A 130 -10.10 -20.79 8.09
N ILE A 131 -10.18 -21.43 6.92
CA ILE A 131 -9.79 -20.83 5.63
C ILE A 131 -10.61 -19.55 5.33
N ALA A 132 -11.91 -19.59 5.58
CA ALA A 132 -12.79 -18.43 5.42
C ALA A 132 -12.39 -17.25 6.32
N LEU A 133 -11.89 -17.53 7.53
CA LEU A 133 -11.42 -16.53 8.49
C LEU A 133 -9.93 -16.17 8.32
N ILE A 134 -9.16 -16.90 7.52
CA ILE A 134 -7.81 -16.50 7.09
C ILE A 134 -7.95 -15.38 6.07
N LYS A 135 -8.61 -15.64 4.93
CA LYS A 135 -8.70 -14.68 3.82
C LYS A 135 -10.13 -14.57 3.30
N PHE A 136 -10.71 -13.38 3.38
CA PHE A 136 -12.13 -13.18 3.08
C PHE A 136 -12.50 -13.47 1.63
N SER A 137 -11.56 -13.37 0.67
CA SER A 137 -11.80 -13.73 -0.73
C SER A 137 -12.23 -15.20 -0.91
N LEU A 138 -12.00 -16.06 0.08
CA LEU A 138 -12.39 -17.46 0.10
C LEU A 138 -13.78 -17.69 0.73
N PHE A 139 -14.35 -16.69 1.40
CA PHE A 139 -15.66 -16.77 2.05
C PHE A 139 -16.82 -16.98 1.05
N PRO A 140 -16.90 -16.30 -0.12
CA PRO A 140 -17.93 -16.61 -1.12
C PRO A 140 -17.86 -18.05 -1.63
N LEU A 141 -16.64 -18.58 -1.78
CA LEU A 141 -16.43 -19.97 -2.19
C LEU A 141 -16.86 -20.94 -1.09
N TRP A 142 -16.60 -20.61 0.18
CA TRP A 142 -17.11 -21.36 1.33
C TRP A 142 -18.64 -21.45 1.32
N ILE A 143 -19.36 -20.33 1.13
CA ILE A 143 -20.83 -20.32 1.01
C ILE A 143 -21.28 -21.22 -0.14
N LEU A 144 -20.67 -21.07 -1.33
CA LEU A 144 -21.02 -21.86 -2.50
C LEU A 144 -20.83 -23.36 -2.24
N CYS A 145 -19.72 -23.75 -1.61
CA CYS A 145 -19.49 -25.14 -1.22
C CYS A 145 -20.61 -25.63 -0.27
N VAL A 146 -20.95 -24.89 0.79
CA VAL A 146 -22.03 -25.25 1.73
C VAL A 146 -23.37 -25.45 1.00
N LEU A 147 -23.74 -24.53 0.11
CA LEU A 147 -24.98 -24.61 -0.66
C LEU A 147 -25.01 -25.82 -1.59
N VAL A 148 -23.88 -26.16 -2.20
CA VAL A 148 -23.76 -27.34 -3.06
C VAL A 148 -23.83 -28.63 -2.27
N LEU A 149 -23.21 -28.69 -1.09
CA LEU A 149 -23.34 -29.85 -0.21
C LEU A 149 -24.78 -30.06 0.26
N LEU A 150 -25.47 -28.95 0.54
CA LEU A 150 -26.88 -28.97 0.86
C LEU A 150 -27.71 -29.48 -0.32
N ALA A 151 -27.51 -28.92 -1.52
CA ALA A 151 -28.22 -29.32 -2.73
C ALA A 151 -28.00 -30.82 -3.06
N ASP A 152 -26.75 -31.30 -3.01
CA ASP A 152 -26.44 -32.72 -3.22
C ASP A 152 -27.11 -33.60 -2.16
N SER A 153 -27.08 -33.19 -0.90
CA SER A 153 -27.75 -33.93 0.19
C SER A 153 -29.26 -34.04 -0.02
N LEU A 154 -29.90 -32.99 -0.55
CA LEU A 154 -31.33 -32.99 -0.88
C LEU A 154 -31.62 -33.84 -2.13
N ILE A 155 -30.80 -33.75 -3.18
CA ILE A 155 -30.92 -34.56 -4.41
C ILE A 155 -30.83 -36.06 -4.08
N VAL A 156 -29.92 -36.42 -3.16
CA VAL A 156 -29.72 -37.79 -2.70
C VAL A 156 -30.77 -38.21 -1.66
N GLY A 157 -31.64 -37.31 -1.20
CA GLY A 157 -32.73 -37.59 -0.27
C GLY A 157 -32.31 -37.73 1.20
N SER A 158 -31.13 -37.24 1.58
CA SER A 158 -30.60 -37.35 2.94
C SER A 158 -30.88 -36.11 3.79
N THR A 159 -32.09 -36.04 4.37
CA THR A 159 -32.51 -34.93 5.24
C THR A 159 -31.61 -34.75 6.47
N ARG A 160 -31.10 -35.85 7.04
CA ARG A 160 -30.16 -35.80 8.18
C ARG A 160 -28.85 -35.09 7.82
N ARG A 161 -28.28 -35.37 6.63
CA ARG A 161 -27.08 -34.69 6.16
C ARG A 161 -27.35 -33.22 5.84
N ALA A 162 -28.46 -32.93 5.18
CA ALA A 162 -28.88 -31.56 4.90
C ALA A 162 -29.01 -30.74 6.20
N LEU A 163 -29.71 -31.26 7.21
CA LEU A 163 -29.85 -30.63 8.51
C LEU A 163 -28.48 -30.47 9.21
N PHE A 164 -27.64 -31.50 9.16
CA PHE A 164 -26.28 -31.44 9.71
C PHE A 164 -25.47 -30.31 9.07
N ILE A 165 -25.50 -30.16 7.74
CA ILE A 165 -24.76 -29.11 7.04
C ILE A 165 -25.25 -27.71 7.45
N VAL A 166 -26.56 -27.49 7.45
CA VAL A 166 -27.18 -26.19 7.77
C VAL A 166 -26.91 -25.77 9.23
N VAL A 167 -26.76 -26.73 10.14
CA VAL A 167 -26.47 -26.43 11.55
C VAL A 167 -24.97 -26.36 11.82
N VAL A 168 -24.21 -27.38 11.43
CA VAL A 168 -22.81 -27.54 11.85
C VAL A 168 -21.88 -26.58 11.14
N PHE A 169 -22.07 -26.29 9.84
CA PHE A 169 -21.15 -25.38 9.15
C PHE A 169 -21.22 -23.95 9.71
N PRO A 170 -22.41 -23.33 9.87
CA PRO A 170 -22.51 -22.04 10.53
C PRO A 170 -22.07 -22.09 12.01
N ALA A 171 -22.43 -23.15 12.74
CA ALA A 171 -22.03 -23.27 14.15
C ALA A 171 -20.50 -23.35 14.29
N VAL A 172 -19.82 -24.15 13.47
CA VAL A 172 -18.35 -24.27 13.49
C VAL A 172 -17.70 -22.95 13.05
N LEU A 173 -18.23 -22.26 12.04
CA LEU A 173 -17.73 -20.92 11.68
C LEU A 173 -17.82 -19.94 12.87
N LEU A 174 -18.96 -19.90 13.55
CA LEU A 174 -19.16 -19.05 14.72
C LEU A 174 -18.29 -19.48 15.91
N LEU A 175 -18.11 -20.78 16.14
CA LEU A 175 -17.22 -21.29 17.19
C LEU A 175 -15.76 -20.94 16.89
N THR A 176 -15.31 -21.04 15.63
CA THR A 176 -13.97 -20.62 15.24
C THR A 176 -13.80 -19.10 15.38
N TRP A 177 -14.82 -18.30 15.02
CA TRP A 177 -14.85 -16.86 15.25
C TRP A 177 -14.68 -16.51 16.74
N LEU A 178 -15.47 -17.15 17.62
CA LEU A 178 -15.38 -16.96 19.07
C LEU A 178 -14.05 -17.45 19.64
N ALA A 179 -13.50 -18.54 19.10
CA ALA A 179 -12.16 -19.04 19.48
C ALA A 179 -11.04 -18.06 19.12
N CYS A 180 -11.27 -17.14 18.16
CA CYS A 180 -10.39 -16.03 17.85
C CYS A 180 -10.61 -14.81 18.77
N ALA A 181 -11.29 -15.00 19.90
CA ALA A 181 -11.64 -13.95 20.87
C ALA A 181 -12.46 -12.80 20.27
N GLN A 182 -13.29 -13.10 19.26
CA GLN A 182 -14.14 -12.11 18.61
C GLN A 182 -15.56 -12.12 19.21
N ASP A 183 -16.18 -10.95 19.31
CA ASP A 183 -17.57 -10.85 19.76
C ASP A 183 -18.55 -11.25 18.65
N ILE A 184 -19.67 -11.87 19.04
CA ILE A 184 -20.75 -12.23 18.11
C ILE A 184 -21.32 -10.97 17.43
N GLY A 185 -21.37 -9.85 18.17
CA GLY A 185 -21.88 -8.56 17.68
C GLY A 185 -21.07 -7.96 16.54
N ASP A 186 -19.78 -8.31 16.42
CA ASP A 186 -18.91 -7.77 15.38
C ASP A 186 -18.98 -8.55 14.07
N PHE A 187 -19.55 -9.76 14.06
CA PHE A 187 -19.61 -10.59 12.86
C PHE A 187 -20.37 -9.93 11.68
N PRO A 188 -21.53 -9.27 11.87
CA PRO A 188 -22.19 -8.53 10.78
C PRO A 188 -21.36 -7.34 10.29
N LEU A 189 -20.64 -6.67 11.19
CA LEU A 189 -19.77 -5.55 10.84
C LEU A 189 -18.56 -6.05 10.03
N TYR A 190 -17.92 -7.13 10.46
CA TYR A 190 -16.87 -7.84 9.73
C TYR A 190 -17.31 -8.16 8.30
N LEU A 191 -18.46 -8.82 8.12
CA LEU A 191 -18.97 -9.13 6.79
C LEU A 191 -19.14 -7.87 5.94
N ARG A 192 -19.79 -6.82 6.48
CA ARG A 192 -19.97 -5.55 5.76
C ARG A 192 -18.64 -4.95 5.33
N THR A 193 -17.70 -4.78 6.26
CA THR A 193 -16.39 -4.17 5.97
C THR A 193 -15.56 -5.01 5.01
N SER A 194 -15.61 -6.34 5.12
CA SER A 194 -14.85 -7.22 4.22
C SER A 194 -15.46 -7.29 2.82
N PHE A 195 -16.78 -7.13 2.67
CA PHE A 195 -17.41 -6.96 1.35
C PHE A 195 -17.06 -5.61 0.73
N GLU A 196 -16.99 -4.52 1.50
CA GLU A 196 -16.54 -3.21 1.03
C GLU A 196 -15.10 -3.26 0.52
N VAL A 197 -14.21 -3.91 1.27
CA VAL A 197 -12.85 -4.23 0.85
C VAL A 197 -12.89 -5.04 -0.46
N ALA A 198 -13.57 -6.19 -0.50
CA ALA A 198 -13.62 -7.02 -1.69
C ALA A 198 -14.17 -6.30 -2.94
N ALA A 199 -15.14 -5.40 -2.77
CA ALA A 199 -15.77 -4.64 -3.86
C ALA A 199 -14.82 -3.61 -4.46
N GLY A 200 -14.06 -2.86 -3.64
CA GLY A 200 -13.13 -1.84 -4.11
C GLY A 200 -11.76 -2.39 -4.53
N TYR A 201 -11.38 -3.61 -4.12
CA TYR A 201 -10.08 -4.20 -4.42
C TYR A 201 -9.74 -4.22 -5.92
N GLY A 202 -10.70 -4.60 -6.77
CA GLY A 202 -10.49 -4.67 -8.24
C GLY A 202 -10.27 -3.31 -8.91
N ASN A 203 -10.73 -2.22 -8.29
CA ASN A 203 -10.54 -0.84 -8.74
C ASN A 203 -9.15 -0.33 -8.32
N ALA A 204 -8.83 -0.46 -7.03
CA ALA A 204 -7.62 0.09 -6.45
C ALA A 204 -6.35 -0.71 -6.76
N MET A 205 -6.45 -2.04 -6.74
CA MET A 205 -5.27 -2.90 -6.87
C MET A 205 -5.06 -3.40 -8.30
N GLY A 206 -5.91 -3.02 -9.25
CA GLY A 206 -5.88 -3.52 -10.63
C GLY A 206 -4.56 -3.24 -11.36
N MET A 207 -3.86 -4.24 -11.88
CA MET A 207 -2.68 -4.09 -12.75
C MET A 207 -2.66 -5.14 -13.86
N SER A 208 -2.18 -4.78 -15.04
CA SER A 208 -2.14 -5.68 -16.20
C SER A 208 -0.98 -6.66 -16.16
N ALA A 209 -1.31 -7.95 -16.19
CA ALA A 209 -0.35 -9.01 -16.43
C ALA A 209 0.28 -8.90 -17.83
N PRO A 210 1.50 -9.41 -18.03
CA PRO A 210 2.10 -9.53 -19.36
C PRO A 210 1.16 -10.24 -20.36
N PRO A 211 1.13 -9.83 -21.64
CA PRO A 211 0.18 -10.36 -22.62
C PRO A 211 0.18 -11.89 -22.73
N LEU A 212 1.35 -12.52 -22.72
CA LEU A 212 1.47 -13.98 -22.80
C LEU A 212 0.83 -14.66 -21.59
N VAL A 213 1.11 -14.18 -20.38
CA VAL A 213 0.51 -14.69 -19.13
C VAL A 213 -1.01 -14.52 -19.16
N GLY A 214 -1.49 -13.37 -19.61
CA GLY A 214 -2.93 -13.10 -19.80
C GLY A 214 -3.59 -14.06 -20.78
N ILE A 215 -3.01 -14.25 -21.96
CA ILE A 215 -3.53 -15.13 -23.02
C ILE A 215 -3.53 -16.60 -22.55
N THR A 216 -2.46 -17.06 -21.91
CA THR A 216 -2.37 -18.44 -21.41
C THR A 216 -3.40 -18.70 -20.31
N GLY A 217 -3.56 -17.76 -19.37
CA GLY A 217 -4.58 -17.85 -18.33
C GLY A 217 -6.00 -17.89 -18.91
N ALA A 218 -6.31 -16.99 -19.86
CA ALA A 218 -7.60 -16.97 -20.54
C ALA A 218 -7.85 -18.28 -21.32
N THR A 219 -6.84 -18.82 -21.98
CA THR A 219 -6.90 -20.12 -22.68
C THR A 219 -7.21 -21.25 -21.71
N CYS A 220 -6.58 -21.27 -20.53
CA CYS A 220 -6.87 -22.26 -19.48
C CYS A 220 -8.33 -22.19 -19.02
N MET A 221 -8.85 -20.98 -18.80
CA MET A 221 -10.24 -20.75 -18.40
C MET A 221 -11.24 -21.20 -19.46
N VAL A 222 -11.01 -20.84 -20.73
CA VAL A 222 -11.85 -21.25 -21.86
C VAL A 222 -11.83 -22.76 -22.03
N MET A 223 -10.67 -23.39 -21.93
CA MET A 223 -10.54 -24.83 -22.07
C MET A 223 -11.23 -25.58 -20.92
N LEU A 224 -11.06 -25.14 -19.66
CA LEU A 224 -11.81 -25.71 -18.53
C LEU A 224 -13.32 -25.52 -18.71
N GLY A 225 -13.76 -24.35 -19.17
CA GLY A 225 -15.16 -24.07 -19.51
C GLY A 225 -15.72 -25.05 -20.53
N ALA A 226 -15.02 -25.23 -21.65
CA ALA A 226 -15.40 -26.17 -22.71
C ALA A 226 -15.45 -27.61 -22.20
N LEU A 227 -14.48 -28.03 -21.38
CA LEU A 227 -14.48 -29.34 -20.74
C LEU A 227 -15.69 -29.49 -19.81
N CYS A 228 -15.98 -28.50 -18.96
CA CYS A 228 -17.14 -28.55 -18.06
C CYS A 228 -18.46 -28.62 -18.84
N VAL A 229 -18.62 -27.84 -19.91
CA VAL A 229 -19.80 -27.90 -20.79
C VAL A 229 -19.93 -29.28 -21.46
N PHE A 230 -18.82 -29.84 -21.94
CA PHE A 230 -18.80 -31.17 -22.53
C PHE A 230 -19.18 -32.26 -21.51
N ALA A 231 -18.64 -32.21 -20.29
CA ALA A 231 -19.07 -33.11 -19.21
C ALA A 231 -20.55 -32.93 -18.87
N ALA A 232 -21.01 -31.68 -18.74
CA ALA A 232 -22.41 -31.37 -18.43
C ALA A 232 -23.35 -31.95 -19.50
N TYR A 233 -23.00 -31.85 -20.78
CA TYR A 233 -23.76 -32.45 -21.87
C TYR A 233 -23.81 -33.98 -21.78
N ARG A 234 -22.65 -34.62 -21.56
CA ARG A 234 -22.55 -36.09 -21.44
C ARG A 234 -23.24 -36.64 -20.19
N CYS A 235 -23.22 -35.87 -19.10
CA CYS A 235 -23.74 -36.24 -17.80
C CYS A 235 -25.02 -35.46 -17.44
N ARG A 236 -25.77 -34.97 -18.42
CA ARG A 236 -26.97 -34.11 -18.21
C ARG A 236 -28.09 -34.73 -17.38
N ARG A 237 -28.09 -36.05 -17.21
CA ARG A 237 -29.03 -36.79 -16.37
C ARG A 237 -28.55 -36.94 -14.92
N ASP A 238 -27.30 -36.57 -14.65
CA ASP A 238 -26.69 -36.65 -13.34
C ASP A 238 -26.62 -35.25 -12.70
N ALA A 239 -27.65 -34.90 -11.93
CA ALA A 239 -27.79 -33.59 -11.32
C ALA A 239 -26.57 -33.22 -10.44
N SER A 240 -26.01 -34.14 -9.64
CA SER A 240 -24.84 -33.77 -8.82
C SER A 240 -23.58 -33.55 -9.67
N THR A 241 -23.42 -34.24 -10.80
CA THR A 241 -22.31 -33.92 -11.72
C THR A 241 -22.43 -32.46 -12.18
N LEU A 242 -23.63 -32.00 -12.55
CA LEU A 242 -23.86 -30.61 -12.95
C LEU A 242 -23.52 -29.63 -11.83
N VAL A 243 -23.94 -29.91 -10.60
CA VAL A 243 -23.66 -29.07 -9.43
C VAL A 243 -22.15 -28.97 -9.16
N ILE A 244 -21.39 -30.08 -9.27
CA ILE A 244 -19.92 -30.07 -9.12
C ILE A 244 -19.26 -29.19 -10.17
N LEU A 245 -19.69 -29.31 -11.44
CA LEU A 245 -19.11 -28.52 -12.53
C LEU A 245 -19.34 -27.03 -12.30
N VAL A 246 -20.47 -26.64 -11.71
CA VAL A 246 -20.73 -25.25 -11.31
C VAL A 246 -19.75 -24.78 -10.23
N VAL A 247 -19.49 -25.58 -9.18
CA VAL A 247 -18.49 -25.23 -8.16
C VAL A 247 -17.10 -25.09 -8.76
N TYR A 248 -16.74 -26.00 -9.67
CA TYR A 248 -15.48 -25.93 -10.39
C TYR A 248 -15.35 -24.63 -11.19
N LEU A 249 -16.37 -24.28 -11.99
CA LEU A 249 -16.32 -23.05 -12.76
C LEU A 249 -16.25 -21.81 -11.86
N ALA A 250 -17.00 -21.79 -10.75
CA ALA A 250 -16.96 -20.69 -9.80
C ALA A 250 -15.61 -20.58 -9.07
N ALA A 251 -15.05 -21.70 -8.62
CA ALA A 251 -13.75 -21.74 -7.96
C ALA A 251 -12.64 -21.31 -8.93
N ALA A 252 -12.68 -21.77 -10.18
CA ALA A 252 -11.75 -21.33 -11.23
C ALA A 252 -11.87 -19.83 -11.49
N PHE A 253 -13.09 -19.31 -11.57
CA PHE A 253 -13.36 -17.89 -11.76
C PHE A 253 -12.86 -17.03 -10.59
N LEU A 254 -13.07 -17.47 -9.34
CA LEU A 254 -12.55 -16.76 -8.16
C LEU A 254 -11.03 -16.79 -8.11
N THR A 255 -10.41 -17.91 -8.50
CA THR A 255 -8.95 -18.02 -8.62
C THR A 255 -8.41 -17.08 -9.68
N TRP A 256 -9.06 -17.04 -10.84
CA TRP A 256 -8.77 -16.10 -11.91
C TRP A 256 -8.84 -14.67 -11.39
N ARG A 257 -9.96 -14.27 -10.77
CA ARG A 257 -10.15 -12.93 -10.19
C ARG A 257 -9.08 -12.59 -9.15
N ALA A 258 -8.81 -13.48 -8.20
CA ALA A 258 -7.85 -13.23 -7.13
C ALA A 258 -6.42 -13.01 -7.64
N ASN A 259 -6.03 -13.68 -8.73
CA ASN A 259 -4.66 -13.67 -9.23
C ASN A 259 -4.47 -12.74 -10.44
N PHE A 260 -5.47 -12.53 -11.31
CA PHE A 260 -5.36 -11.63 -12.48
C PHE A 260 -5.83 -10.19 -12.21
N THR A 261 -6.30 -9.90 -11.01
CA THR A 261 -6.50 -8.50 -10.59
C THR A 261 -5.16 -7.77 -10.53
N ARG A 262 -4.09 -8.43 -10.07
CA ARG A 262 -2.75 -7.85 -9.95
C ARG A 262 -1.75 -8.61 -10.84
N ALA A 263 -0.92 -7.87 -11.56
CA ALA A 263 0.01 -8.44 -12.55
C ALA A 263 1.05 -9.40 -11.93
N ASP A 264 1.59 -9.00 -10.78
CA ASP A 264 2.57 -9.73 -9.97
C ASP A 264 1.99 -10.99 -9.31
N HIS A 265 0.66 -11.05 -9.14
CA HIS A 265 -0.02 -12.24 -8.62
C HIS A 265 -0.43 -13.22 -9.73
N ALA A 266 -0.47 -12.79 -11.00
CA ALA A 266 -1.00 -13.60 -12.10
C ALA A 266 -0.32 -14.97 -12.26
N PRO A 267 1.00 -15.12 -12.03
CA PRO A 267 1.62 -16.44 -12.10
C PRO A 267 1.11 -17.45 -11.06
N TRP A 268 0.65 -17.00 -9.89
CA TRP A 268 0.12 -17.88 -8.84
C TRP A 268 -1.16 -18.59 -9.27
N PHE A 269 -1.92 -18.01 -10.20
CA PHE A 269 -3.08 -18.65 -10.81
C PHE A 269 -2.73 -20.04 -11.33
N PHE A 270 -1.63 -20.16 -12.08
CA PHE A 270 -1.26 -21.39 -12.77
C PHE A 270 -0.99 -22.55 -11.81
N THR A 271 -0.45 -22.25 -10.63
CA THR A 271 -0.19 -23.25 -9.61
C THR A 271 -1.47 -23.77 -8.97
N TYR A 272 -2.34 -22.87 -8.53
CA TYR A 272 -3.63 -23.26 -7.97
C TYR A 272 -4.50 -23.98 -9.01
N PHE A 273 -4.43 -23.51 -10.25
CA PHE A 273 -5.19 -24.03 -11.35
C PHE A 273 -4.68 -25.39 -11.85
N SER A 274 -3.38 -25.70 -11.76
CA SER A 274 -2.85 -27.01 -12.18
C SER A 274 -3.30 -28.16 -11.26
N VAL A 275 -3.54 -27.87 -9.98
CA VAL A 275 -4.05 -28.83 -8.97
C VAL A 275 -5.53 -29.14 -9.18
N MET A 276 -6.30 -28.15 -9.63
CA MET A 276 -7.75 -28.22 -9.70
C MET A 276 -8.29 -29.37 -10.60
N PRO A 277 -7.79 -29.60 -11.83
CA PRO A 277 -8.21 -30.71 -12.70
C PRO A 277 -8.07 -32.11 -12.10
N PHE A 278 -7.19 -32.32 -11.11
CA PHE A 278 -7.00 -33.64 -10.51
C PHE A 278 -8.23 -34.15 -9.76
N GLY A 279 -9.02 -33.25 -9.15
CA GLY A 279 -10.29 -33.65 -8.54
C GLY A 279 -11.30 -34.15 -9.59
N LEU A 280 -11.35 -33.55 -10.78
CA LEU A 280 -12.17 -34.03 -11.91
C LEU A 280 -11.62 -35.33 -12.53
N LEU A 281 -10.29 -35.51 -12.57
CA LEU A 281 -9.68 -36.77 -13.02
C LEU A 281 -10.01 -37.94 -12.10
N CYS A 282 -10.19 -37.68 -10.80
CA CYS A 282 -10.57 -38.69 -9.80
C CYS A 282 -12.08 -38.92 -9.74
N TYR A 283 -12.89 -38.00 -10.29
CA TYR A 283 -14.34 -38.12 -10.31
C TYR A 283 -14.80 -39.15 -11.36
N ARG A 284 -15.55 -40.18 -10.93
CA ARG A 284 -15.84 -41.38 -11.76
C ARG A 284 -16.50 -41.08 -13.10
N PRO A 285 -17.58 -40.27 -13.20
CA PRO A 285 -18.23 -39.96 -14.47
C PRO A 285 -17.29 -39.31 -15.49
N THR A 286 -16.43 -38.39 -15.07
CA THR A 286 -15.46 -37.70 -15.93
C THR A 286 -14.26 -38.57 -16.26
N ALA A 287 -13.78 -39.39 -15.30
CA ALA A 287 -12.69 -40.34 -15.50
C ALA A 287 -13.01 -41.47 -16.50
N ALA A 288 -14.29 -41.77 -16.73
CA ALA A 288 -14.70 -42.74 -17.74
C ALA A 288 -14.66 -42.16 -19.17
N ILE A 289 -14.63 -40.84 -19.33
CA ILE A 289 -14.73 -40.17 -20.62
C ILE A 289 -13.31 -39.87 -21.14
N LYS A 290 -12.80 -40.73 -22.05
CA LYS A 290 -11.45 -40.59 -22.65
C LYS A 290 -11.09 -39.17 -23.13
N PRO A 291 -11.90 -38.47 -23.94
CA PRO A 291 -11.56 -37.12 -24.39
C PRO A 291 -11.49 -36.10 -23.23
N MET A 292 -12.32 -36.26 -22.19
CA MET A 292 -12.27 -35.42 -21.00
C MET A 292 -10.93 -35.61 -20.27
N ARG A 293 -10.50 -36.86 -20.09
CA ARG A 293 -9.21 -37.16 -19.44
C ARG A 293 -8.03 -36.57 -20.19
N ILE A 294 -8.00 -36.71 -21.51
CA ILE A 294 -6.93 -36.12 -22.34
C ILE A 294 -6.97 -34.60 -22.21
N GLY A 295 -8.14 -33.97 -22.31
CA GLY A 295 -8.30 -32.53 -22.16
C GLY A 295 -7.84 -32.02 -20.79
N LEU A 296 -8.15 -32.72 -19.69
CA LEU A 296 -7.70 -32.37 -18.34
C LEU A 296 -6.18 -32.53 -18.18
N ILE A 297 -5.57 -33.56 -18.77
CA ILE A 297 -4.11 -33.73 -18.77
C ILE A 297 -3.43 -32.60 -19.56
N LEU A 298 -3.95 -32.27 -20.74
CA LEU A 298 -3.47 -31.13 -21.53
C LEU A 298 -3.63 -29.81 -20.76
N LEU A 299 -4.73 -29.64 -20.02
CA LEU A 299 -4.95 -28.46 -19.17
C LEU A 299 -3.88 -28.32 -18.11
N ILE A 300 -3.55 -29.41 -17.43
CA ILE A 300 -2.48 -29.45 -16.43
C ILE A 300 -1.15 -29.05 -17.10
N LEU A 301 -0.80 -29.66 -18.23
CA LEU A 301 0.44 -29.36 -18.96
C LEU A 301 0.51 -27.90 -19.44
N ILE A 302 -0.58 -27.34 -19.96
CA ILE A 302 -0.63 -25.94 -20.39
C ILE A 302 -0.52 -25.00 -19.19
N SER A 303 -1.17 -25.32 -18.08
CA SER A 303 -1.08 -24.51 -16.86
C SER A 303 0.30 -24.56 -16.23
N THR A 304 1.05 -25.66 -16.35
CA THR A 304 2.42 -25.75 -15.84
C THR A 304 3.47 -25.18 -16.80
N ALA A 305 3.14 -25.00 -18.08
CA ALA A 305 4.08 -24.53 -19.11
C ALA A 305 4.67 -23.12 -18.85
N PRO A 306 3.90 -22.09 -18.44
CA PRO A 306 4.46 -20.78 -18.09
C PRO A 306 5.56 -20.87 -17.04
N ALA A 307 5.45 -21.84 -16.12
CA ALA A 307 6.45 -22.06 -15.09
C ALA A 307 7.78 -22.62 -15.61
N LEU A 308 7.84 -23.03 -16.88
CA LEU A 308 8.98 -23.68 -17.52
C LEU A 308 9.57 -22.87 -18.69
N ILE A 309 8.84 -21.89 -19.23
CA ILE A 309 9.20 -21.17 -20.46
C ILE A 309 9.99 -19.89 -20.18
N ASP A 310 9.83 -19.26 -19.00
CA ASP A 310 10.58 -18.05 -18.66
C ASP A 310 12.01 -18.39 -18.19
N GLY A 311 12.87 -18.72 -19.15
CA GLY A 311 14.17 -19.38 -18.92
C GLY A 311 15.15 -18.62 -18.02
N ASN A 312 15.07 -17.29 -17.93
CA ASN A 312 15.90 -16.49 -17.02
C ASN A 312 15.45 -16.62 -15.56
N ASP A 313 14.16 -16.87 -15.33
CA ASP A 313 13.57 -17.07 -14.00
C ASP A 313 13.64 -18.54 -13.55
N VAL A 314 13.51 -19.51 -14.46
CA VAL A 314 13.54 -20.93 -14.09
C VAL A 314 14.93 -21.39 -13.63
N VAL A 315 15.99 -20.93 -14.31
CA VAL A 315 17.38 -21.28 -13.97
C VAL A 315 17.79 -20.70 -12.61
N SER A 316 17.27 -19.54 -12.22
CA SER A 316 17.54 -18.91 -10.92
C SER A 316 16.65 -19.45 -9.80
N ARG A 317 15.40 -19.84 -10.09
CA ARG A 317 14.43 -20.30 -9.09
C ARG A 317 14.63 -21.73 -8.62
N TRP A 318 15.15 -22.65 -9.44
CA TRP A 318 15.42 -24.02 -8.99
C TRP A 318 16.45 -24.05 -7.84
N PRO A 319 17.61 -23.38 -7.96
CA PRO A 319 18.55 -23.21 -6.85
C PRO A 319 17.92 -22.55 -5.62
N GLN A 320 17.09 -21.51 -5.80
CA GLN A 320 16.37 -20.87 -4.71
C GLN A 320 15.42 -21.86 -4.01
N ALA A 321 14.61 -22.60 -4.75
CA ALA A 321 13.71 -23.61 -4.19
C ALA A 321 14.46 -24.68 -3.38
N TRP A 322 15.63 -25.14 -3.85
CA TRP A 322 16.48 -26.03 -3.06
C TRP A 322 17.04 -25.38 -1.81
N THR A 323 17.42 -24.10 -1.90
CA THR A 323 17.89 -23.32 -0.77
C THR A 323 16.78 -23.18 0.28
N GLU A 324 15.55 -22.86 -0.15
CA GLU A 324 14.36 -22.77 0.71
C GLU A 324 14.00 -24.12 1.35
N ILE A 325 14.05 -25.22 0.59
CA ILE A 325 13.84 -26.58 1.13
C ILE A 325 14.92 -26.89 2.17
N GLY A 326 16.19 -26.59 1.88
CA GLY A 326 17.30 -26.75 2.81
C GLY A 326 17.14 -25.90 4.06
N TRP A 327 16.67 -24.65 3.91
CA TRP A 327 16.41 -23.73 5.00
C TRP A 327 15.24 -24.21 5.88
N HIS A 328 14.15 -24.71 5.29
CA HIS A 328 13.04 -25.32 6.01
C HIS A 328 13.47 -26.61 6.74
N ALA A 329 14.22 -27.49 6.08
CA ALA A 329 14.74 -28.71 6.70
C ALA A 329 15.68 -28.38 7.88
N ASN A 330 16.57 -27.40 7.71
CA ASN A 330 17.44 -26.90 8.77
C ASN A 330 16.63 -26.29 9.92
N THR A 331 15.57 -25.54 9.61
CA THR A 331 14.66 -24.95 10.59
C THR A 331 13.93 -26.03 11.40
N LEU A 332 13.48 -27.11 10.76
CA LEU A 332 12.85 -28.25 11.44
C LEU A 332 13.83 -28.99 12.37
N MET A 333 15.09 -29.18 11.93
CA MET A 333 16.13 -29.80 12.76
C MET A 333 16.48 -28.96 14.01
N HIS A 334 16.37 -27.64 13.90
CA HIS A 334 16.68 -26.68 14.97
C HIS A 334 15.41 -25.95 15.44
N LEU A 335 14.28 -26.66 15.47
CA LEU A 335 13.00 -26.11 15.90
C LEU A 335 13.02 -25.57 17.35
N PRO A 336 13.69 -26.23 18.33
CA PRO A 336 13.80 -25.70 19.68
C PRO A 336 14.50 -24.33 19.76
N GLU A 337 15.40 -24.04 18.82
CA GLU A 337 16.17 -22.80 18.75
C GLU A 337 15.50 -21.73 17.88
N LEU A 338 14.42 -22.07 17.17
CA LEU A 338 13.77 -21.17 16.22
C LEU A 338 13.22 -19.91 16.91
N GLN A 339 12.60 -20.07 18.08
CA GLN A 339 12.10 -18.95 18.88
C GLN A 339 13.24 -17.98 19.20
N THR A 340 14.33 -18.48 19.78
CA THR A 340 15.51 -17.68 20.14
C THR A 340 16.12 -16.98 18.92
N ARG A 341 16.23 -17.66 17.77
CA ARG A 341 16.73 -17.05 16.53
C ARG A 341 15.82 -15.92 16.04
N ARG A 342 14.50 -16.12 16.04
CA ARG A 342 13.53 -15.09 15.66
C ARG A 342 13.52 -13.91 16.63
N ASP A 343 13.68 -14.16 17.92
CA ASP A 343 13.84 -13.10 18.93
C ASP A 343 15.12 -12.29 18.71
N MET A 344 16.24 -12.92 18.34
CA MET A 344 17.47 -12.22 17.98
C MET A 344 17.32 -11.38 16.71
N GLU A 345 16.66 -11.92 15.68
CA GLU A 345 16.35 -11.18 14.45
C GLU A 345 15.44 -9.97 14.74
N TRP A 346 14.42 -10.16 15.60
CA TRP A 346 13.58 -9.06 16.06
C TRP A 346 14.39 -8.00 16.79
N GLN A 347 15.25 -8.38 17.74
CA GLN A 347 16.12 -7.42 18.44
C GLN A 347 17.08 -6.69 17.49
N ALA A 348 17.59 -7.37 16.46
CA ALA A 348 18.40 -6.71 15.43
C ALA A 348 17.57 -5.71 14.62
N LEU A 349 16.34 -6.07 14.24
CA LEU A 349 15.39 -5.15 13.60
C LEU A 349 15.08 -3.95 14.49
N GLN A 350 14.87 -4.14 15.79
CA GLN A 350 14.64 -3.05 16.74
C GLN A 350 15.80 -2.07 16.71
N LYS A 351 17.05 -2.55 16.77
CA LYS A 351 18.27 -1.72 16.68
C LYS A 351 18.39 -0.93 15.38
N HIS A 352 17.98 -1.53 14.26
CA HIS A 352 18.02 -0.87 12.95
C HIS A 352 16.89 0.14 12.74
N THR A 353 15.81 0.05 13.51
CA THR A 353 14.61 0.88 13.35
C THR A 353 14.37 1.81 14.54
N GLU A 354 15.37 2.01 15.42
CA GLU A 354 15.22 2.82 16.62
C GLU A 354 14.82 4.26 16.28
N LEU A 355 13.80 4.76 16.98
CA LEU A 355 13.34 6.13 16.93
C LEU A 355 13.35 6.73 18.35
N PRO A 356 14.54 6.92 18.96
CA PRO A 356 14.64 7.34 20.35
C PRO A 356 13.94 8.66 20.66
N ARG A 357 13.99 9.67 19.77
CA ARG A 357 13.37 10.98 20.05
C ARG A 357 11.85 10.89 19.97
N ILE A 358 11.32 10.23 18.94
CA ILE A 358 9.89 9.95 18.78
C ILE A 358 9.38 9.12 19.96
N LYS A 359 10.08 8.04 20.33
CA LYS A 359 9.72 7.20 21.48
C LYS A 359 9.68 8.00 22.78
N GLN A 360 10.66 8.87 23.00
CA GLN A 360 10.70 9.76 24.15
C GLN A 360 9.52 10.75 24.14
N ARG A 361 9.21 11.36 22.99
CA ARG A 361 8.12 12.35 22.87
C ARG A 361 6.74 11.72 23.09
N ILE A 362 6.50 10.53 22.55
CA ILE A 362 5.23 9.81 22.65
C ILE A 362 5.02 9.26 24.08
N GLY A 363 6.06 8.66 24.67
CA GLY A 363 5.96 7.97 25.95
C GLY A 363 4.93 6.84 25.90
N ALA A 364 3.95 6.87 26.81
CA ALA A 364 2.86 5.89 26.87
C ALA A 364 1.60 6.28 26.06
N SER A 365 1.65 7.42 25.36
CA SER A 365 0.49 7.96 24.64
C SER A 365 0.15 7.13 23.41
N SER A 366 -1.12 7.12 23.00
CA SER A 366 -1.57 6.41 21.79
C SER A 366 -0.94 6.99 20.53
N VAL A 367 -0.51 6.11 19.63
CA VAL A 367 0.10 6.47 18.34
C VAL A 367 -0.45 5.61 17.21
N ASP A 368 -0.66 6.20 16.04
CA ASP A 368 -0.93 5.50 14.78
C ASP A 368 0.20 5.73 13.77
N MET A 369 0.35 4.83 12.79
CA MET A 369 1.26 5.00 11.65
C MET A 369 0.44 5.22 10.39
N PHE A 370 0.60 6.39 9.81
CA PHE A 370 -0.11 6.79 8.61
C PHE A 370 0.66 6.42 7.35
N THR A 371 -0.07 6.12 6.28
CA THR A 371 0.36 5.50 5.01
C THR A 371 0.62 3.99 5.12
N VAL A 372 1.87 3.58 5.32
CA VAL A 372 2.41 2.21 5.27
C VAL A 372 3.47 2.03 6.37
N SER A 373 4.11 0.86 6.47
CA SER A 373 5.23 0.62 7.40
C SER A 373 4.88 0.66 8.90
N GLN A 374 3.67 0.21 9.28
CA GLN A 374 3.18 0.13 10.67
C GLN A 374 4.13 -0.66 11.61
N GLY A 375 4.95 -1.54 11.04
CA GLY A 375 5.94 -2.35 11.73
C GLY A 375 6.94 -1.55 12.54
N ILE A 376 7.23 -0.32 12.13
CA ILE A 376 8.12 0.61 12.84
C ILE A 376 7.59 0.90 14.26
N LEU A 377 6.27 1.01 14.45
CA LEU A 377 5.70 1.23 15.77
C LEU A 377 5.81 0.00 16.65
N LEU A 378 5.67 -1.19 16.05
CA LEU A 378 5.77 -2.47 16.74
C LEU A 378 7.21 -2.75 17.17
N SER A 379 8.19 -2.53 16.30
CA SER A 379 9.61 -2.72 16.62
C SER A 379 10.11 -1.74 17.68
N ASN A 380 9.51 -0.56 17.80
CA ASN A 380 9.85 0.43 18.83
C ASN A 380 9.08 0.26 20.14
N ASP A 381 8.22 -0.75 20.27
CA ASP A 381 7.35 -0.99 21.43
C ASP A 381 6.44 0.21 21.78
N LEU A 382 5.96 0.93 20.76
CA LEU A 382 5.07 2.08 20.97
C LEU A 382 3.63 1.63 21.22
N ASN A 383 2.83 2.48 21.89
CA ASN A 383 1.42 2.21 22.17
C ASN A 383 0.54 2.38 20.92
N TYR A 384 0.68 1.43 20.00
CA TYR A 384 0.01 1.43 18.70
C TYR A 384 -1.51 1.31 18.85
N THR A 385 -2.22 2.33 18.36
CA THR A 385 -3.67 2.44 18.35
C THR A 385 -4.14 2.72 16.91
N PRO A 386 -4.27 1.67 16.07
CA PRO A 386 -4.55 1.83 14.65
C PRO A 386 -5.93 2.45 14.39
N ARG A 387 -6.03 3.19 13.30
CA ARG A 387 -7.31 3.40 12.61
C ARG A 387 -7.83 2.09 12.00
N PRO A 388 -9.16 1.92 11.80
CA PRO A 388 -9.73 0.66 11.33
C PRO A 388 -9.10 0.13 10.05
N VAL A 389 -8.94 0.96 9.02
CA VAL A 389 -8.22 0.60 7.79
C VAL A 389 -6.79 1.14 7.91
N PHE A 390 -5.92 0.35 8.54
CA PHE A 390 -4.60 0.82 8.94
C PHE A 390 -3.64 1.11 7.76
N GLN A 391 -3.76 0.40 6.64
CA GLN A 391 -3.03 0.66 5.39
C GLN A 391 -3.76 1.68 4.51
N SER A 392 -3.20 2.87 4.26
CA SER A 392 -3.90 3.94 3.52
C SER A 392 -4.36 3.50 2.13
N TYR A 393 -3.53 2.75 1.41
CA TYR A 393 -3.86 2.25 0.07
C TYR A 393 -5.06 1.28 0.06
N SER A 394 -5.46 0.75 1.21
CA SER A 394 -6.61 -0.16 1.36
C SER A 394 -7.94 0.57 1.64
N ALA A 395 -7.93 1.88 1.87
CA ALA A 395 -9.13 2.70 2.11
C ALA A 395 -9.76 3.21 0.81
N TYR A 396 -10.00 2.31 -0.15
CA TYR A 396 -10.36 2.66 -1.53
C TYR A 396 -11.86 2.84 -1.81
N THR A 397 -12.75 2.70 -0.82
CA THR A 397 -14.18 3.05 -1.00
C THR A 397 -14.56 4.24 -0.12
N PRO A 398 -15.59 5.02 -0.50
CA PRO A 398 -16.09 6.11 0.35
C PRO A 398 -16.47 5.66 1.77
N TYR A 399 -16.97 4.43 1.90
CA TYR A 399 -17.29 3.86 3.21
C TYR A 399 -16.03 3.62 4.05
N LEU A 400 -14.98 3.01 3.47
CA LEU A 400 -13.72 2.73 4.15
C LEU A 400 -12.98 4.01 4.55
N ALA A 401 -12.91 5.01 3.66
CA ALA A 401 -12.32 6.31 3.96
C ALA A 401 -13.09 7.02 5.11
N ARG A 402 -14.43 6.89 5.15
CA ARG A 402 -15.25 7.48 6.20
C ARG A 402 -15.04 6.82 7.56
N LEU A 403 -14.74 5.52 7.62
CA LEU A 403 -14.40 4.84 8.88
C LEU A 403 -13.15 5.46 9.51
N ASN A 404 -12.10 5.68 8.72
CA ASN A 404 -10.86 6.30 9.19
C ASN A 404 -11.05 7.78 9.57
N GLU A 405 -11.81 8.54 8.78
CA GLU A 405 -12.15 9.92 9.14
C GLU A 405 -12.92 10.00 10.47
N THR A 406 -13.93 9.15 10.65
CA THR A 406 -14.73 9.11 11.88
C THR A 406 -13.87 8.74 13.09
N TRP A 407 -12.93 7.81 12.91
CA TRP A 407 -11.94 7.47 13.93
C TRP A 407 -11.07 8.65 14.32
N LEU A 408 -10.48 9.35 13.34
CA LEU A 408 -9.56 10.47 13.57
C LEU A 408 -10.24 11.72 14.15
N LEU A 409 -11.51 11.95 13.80
CA LEU A 409 -12.32 13.02 14.37
C LEU A 409 -12.86 12.66 15.77
N GLY A 410 -12.85 11.37 16.13
CA GLY A 410 -13.41 10.85 17.38
C GLY A 410 -12.60 11.20 18.63
N ALA A 411 -13.23 11.03 19.80
CA ALA A 411 -12.58 11.27 21.09
C ALA A 411 -11.39 10.31 21.36
N GLN A 412 -11.42 9.12 20.76
CA GLN A 412 -10.39 8.08 20.91
C GLN A 412 -9.26 8.16 19.88
N ALA A 413 -9.29 9.14 18.97
CA ALA A 413 -8.21 9.30 17.99
C ALA A 413 -6.83 9.42 18.68
N PRO A 414 -5.78 8.87 18.06
CA PRO A 414 -4.46 8.76 18.69
C PRO A 414 -3.91 10.15 19.06
N ALA A 415 -3.14 10.22 20.15
CA ALA A 415 -2.51 11.47 20.55
C ALA A 415 -1.41 11.90 19.57
N PHE A 416 -0.74 10.91 18.97
CA PHE A 416 0.32 11.11 18.00
C PHE A 416 0.05 10.31 16.72
N VAL A 417 0.56 10.82 15.60
CA VAL A 417 0.61 10.08 14.34
C VAL A 417 2.02 10.15 13.80
N VAL A 418 2.59 8.99 13.51
CA VAL A 418 3.87 8.88 12.80
C VAL A 418 3.55 8.75 11.32
N MET A 419 4.22 9.53 10.47
CA MET A 419 3.88 9.58 9.04
C MET A 419 5.14 9.62 8.17
N GLN A 420 5.09 8.84 7.10
CA GLN A 420 5.96 9.02 5.94
C GLN A 420 5.06 9.04 4.71
N LEU A 421 4.99 10.15 3.95
CA LEU A 421 4.09 10.20 2.80
C LEU A 421 4.62 9.29 1.69
N GLN A 422 3.93 8.17 1.49
CA GLN A 422 4.24 7.16 0.48
C GLN A 422 2.94 6.66 -0.15
N THR A 423 3.02 6.33 -1.43
CA THR A 423 1.93 5.80 -2.23
C THR A 423 2.33 4.50 -2.89
N ILE A 424 1.35 3.71 -3.33
CA ILE A 424 1.60 2.57 -4.21
C ILE A 424 1.20 2.88 -5.66
N ASP A 425 1.75 2.12 -6.60
CA ASP A 425 1.29 2.02 -7.98
C ASP A 425 1.09 3.39 -8.71
N GLY A 426 1.84 4.43 -8.31
CA GLY A 426 1.78 5.77 -8.89
C GLY A 426 0.47 6.54 -8.62
N HIS A 427 -0.24 6.22 -7.54
CA HIS A 427 -1.44 6.97 -7.14
C HIS A 427 -1.14 8.45 -6.84
N LEU A 428 -2.13 9.31 -7.03
CA LEU A 428 -2.06 10.70 -6.57
C LEU A 428 -1.94 10.68 -5.02
N PRO A 429 -0.93 11.30 -4.39
CA PRO A 429 -0.61 11.02 -2.99
C PRO A 429 -1.71 11.20 -1.96
N LEU A 430 -2.36 12.36 -1.95
CA LEU A 430 -3.47 12.61 -1.02
C LEU A 430 -4.81 12.00 -1.49
N SER A 431 -4.80 11.19 -2.55
CA SER A 431 -5.97 10.41 -2.95
C SER A 431 -6.06 9.06 -2.25
N GLU A 432 -4.99 8.52 -1.66
CA GLU A 432 -5.09 7.31 -0.82
C GLU A 432 -5.62 7.67 0.56
N ASP A 433 -6.67 7.00 1.04
CA ASP A 433 -7.34 7.34 2.31
C ASP A 433 -7.61 8.85 2.50
N PRO A 434 -8.31 9.47 1.52
CA PRO A 434 -8.23 10.91 1.32
C PRO A 434 -8.86 11.71 2.47
N LEU A 435 -9.92 11.16 3.08
CA LEU A 435 -10.60 11.80 4.19
C LEU A 435 -9.77 11.79 5.47
N ALA A 436 -8.96 10.75 5.67
CA ALA A 436 -8.06 10.68 6.80
C ALA A 436 -6.92 11.70 6.66
N PHE A 437 -6.39 11.93 5.45
CA PHE A 437 -5.41 13.00 5.21
C PHE A 437 -5.97 14.39 5.52
N ILE A 438 -7.21 14.66 5.10
CA ILE A 438 -7.89 15.93 5.39
C ILE A 438 -8.05 16.10 6.91
N ALA A 439 -8.46 15.04 7.62
CA ALA A 439 -8.56 15.06 9.08
C ALA A 439 -7.22 15.33 9.76
N LEU A 440 -6.11 14.74 9.27
CA LEU A 440 -4.77 15.01 9.79
C LEU A 440 -4.35 16.48 9.59
N LEU A 441 -4.54 17.04 8.39
CA LEU A 441 -4.24 18.46 8.10
C LEU A 441 -5.02 19.42 9.01
N GLN A 442 -6.20 19.00 9.50
CA GLN A 442 -7.07 19.83 10.31
C GLN A 442 -6.92 19.61 11.83
N HIS A 443 -6.39 18.48 12.28
CA HIS A 443 -6.33 18.11 13.71
C HIS A 443 -4.92 17.89 14.24
N TYR A 444 -3.91 17.73 13.39
CA TYR A 444 -2.58 17.38 13.82
C TYR A 444 -1.54 18.38 13.32
N ARG A 445 -0.65 18.79 14.22
CA ARG A 445 0.49 19.66 13.94
C ARG A 445 1.76 18.84 13.84
N PRO A 446 2.70 19.20 12.94
CA PRO A 446 3.99 18.57 12.95
C PRO A 446 4.78 19.02 14.18
N ALA A 447 5.46 18.09 14.82
CA ALA A 447 6.28 18.34 16.00
C ALA A 447 7.77 18.39 15.63
N PHE A 448 8.28 17.33 15.03
CA PHE A 448 9.63 17.20 14.48
C PHE A 448 9.74 15.97 13.59
N MET A 449 10.90 15.80 12.95
CA MET A 449 11.23 14.63 12.14
C MET A 449 12.39 13.83 12.76
N GLU A 450 12.41 12.53 12.57
CA GLU A 450 13.53 11.65 12.94
C GLU A 450 13.71 10.60 11.84
N HIS A 451 14.92 10.48 11.27
CA HIS A 451 15.20 9.56 10.15
C HIS A 451 14.21 9.69 8.96
N ASP A 452 13.89 10.92 8.56
CA ASP A 452 12.89 11.24 7.50
C ASP A 452 11.43 10.79 7.81
N ILE A 453 11.14 10.46 9.07
CA ILE A 453 9.80 10.13 9.57
C ILE A 453 9.25 11.32 10.36
N LEU A 454 8.05 11.77 10.00
CA LEU A 454 7.37 12.90 10.63
C LEU A 454 6.59 12.44 11.86
N LEU A 455 6.77 13.13 12.98
CA LEU A 455 5.88 13.03 14.13
C LEU A 455 4.85 14.17 14.09
N LEU A 456 3.59 13.78 14.08
CA LEU A 456 2.43 14.66 14.18
C LEU A 456 1.82 14.52 15.58
N GLU A 457 1.40 15.65 16.18
CA GLU A 457 0.75 15.70 17.48
C GLU A 457 -0.64 16.32 17.37
N ARG A 458 -1.61 15.70 18.03
CA ARG A 458 -3.01 16.13 17.97
C ARG A 458 -3.20 17.48 18.66
N ASP A 459 -3.73 18.45 17.93
CA ASP A 459 -4.24 19.70 18.48
C ASP A 459 -5.65 19.50 19.03
N LYS A 460 -5.74 19.39 20.36
CA LYS A 460 -7.02 19.20 21.07
C LYS A 460 -7.97 20.41 20.97
N THR A 461 -7.45 21.57 20.55
CA THR A 461 -8.26 22.79 20.37
C THR A 461 -8.83 22.89 18.96
N ALA A 462 -8.24 22.16 18.01
CA ALA A 462 -8.71 22.12 16.63
C ALA A 462 -10.11 21.51 16.55
N ARG A 463 -10.97 22.14 15.76
CA ARG A 463 -12.30 21.63 15.42
C ARG A 463 -12.33 21.42 13.92
N ALA A 464 -12.60 20.18 13.51
CA ALA A 464 -12.88 19.89 12.10
C ALA A 464 -14.24 19.23 11.97
N LEU A 465 -14.86 19.52 10.85
CA LEU A 465 -16.12 18.93 10.45
C LEU A 465 -15.85 17.85 9.41
N PRO A 466 -16.62 16.75 9.43
CA PRO A 466 -16.56 15.75 8.37
C PRO A 466 -16.61 16.39 6.98
N VAL A 467 -15.87 15.82 6.05
CA VAL A 467 -15.88 16.24 4.64
C VAL A 467 -17.23 15.87 4.05
N VAL A 468 -17.90 16.82 3.39
CA VAL A 468 -19.22 16.61 2.80
C VAL A 468 -19.11 16.91 1.32
N ALA A 469 -19.67 16.03 0.49
CA ALA A 469 -19.70 16.27 -0.94
C ALA A 469 -20.40 17.60 -1.28
N PRO A 470 -19.93 18.34 -2.29
CA PRO A 470 -20.48 19.63 -2.65
C PRO A 470 -21.91 19.49 -3.18
N ALA A 471 -22.70 20.54 -2.97
CA ALA A 471 -24.08 20.60 -3.45
C ALA A 471 -24.17 20.76 -4.97
N SER A 472 -23.19 21.42 -5.59
CA SER A 472 -23.12 21.65 -7.02
C SER A 472 -22.07 20.76 -7.69
N TRP A 473 -22.47 20.12 -8.79
CA TRP A 473 -21.59 19.31 -9.63
C TRP A 473 -21.54 19.90 -11.04
N LEU A 474 -20.34 20.00 -11.58
CA LEU A 474 -20.07 20.37 -12.96
C LEU A 474 -19.99 19.09 -13.80
N HIS A 475 -20.63 19.11 -14.96
CA HIS A 475 -20.51 18.04 -15.95
C HIS A 475 -19.38 18.38 -16.92
N LYS A 476 -18.47 17.43 -17.10
CA LYS A 476 -17.23 17.55 -17.87
C LYS A 476 -17.00 16.30 -18.69
N LYS A 477 -16.15 16.37 -19.71
CA LYS A 477 -15.82 15.20 -20.53
C LYS A 477 -14.47 14.59 -20.18
N LEU A 478 -14.34 13.28 -20.38
CA LEU A 478 -13.03 12.61 -20.31
C LEU A 478 -12.04 13.22 -21.32
N GLY A 479 -10.87 13.60 -20.82
CA GLY A 479 -9.81 14.30 -21.54
C GLY A 479 -10.01 15.81 -21.66
N GLU A 480 -11.12 16.38 -21.17
CA GLU A 480 -11.31 17.84 -21.11
C GLU A 480 -10.41 18.44 -20.02
N GLN A 481 -9.70 19.52 -20.35
CA GLN A 481 -8.93 20.27 -19.37
C GLN A 481 -9.87 21.12 -18.49
N ILE A 482 -9.75 20.96 -17.18
CA ILE A 482 -10.54 21.67 -16.17
C ILE A 482 -9.61 22.64 -15.44
N SER A 483 -9.82 23.94 -15.62
CA SER A 483 -9.07 24.99 -14.93
C SER A 483 -9.56 25.16 -13.49
N LEU A 484 -8.62 25.46 -12.58
CA LEU A 484 -8.90 25.87 -11.21
C LEU A 484 -8.67 27.38 -11.11
N ASP A 485 -9.73 28.16 -11.31
CA ASP A 485 -9.64 29.60 -11.55
C ASP A 485 -9.33 30.44 -10.29
N ASN A 486 -8.99 29.84 -9.14
CA ASN A 486 -8.56 30.56 -7.94
C ASN A 486 -7.61 29.70 -7.10
N VAL A 487 -6.33 30.06 -7.08
CA VAL A 487 -5.38 29.56 -6.08
C VAL A 487 -5.68 30.24 -4.75
N SER A 488 -6.56 29.63 -3.96
CA SER A 488 -6.86 30.10 -2.61
C SER A 488 -5.69 29.73 -1.68
N LYS A 489 -5.60 30.38 -0.51
CA LYS A 489 -4.71 29.93 0.58
C LYS A 489 -5.22 28.67 1.29
N GLN A 490 -6.39 28.15 0.91
CA GLN A 490 -7.06 26.99 1.48
C GLN A 490 -6.80 25.75 0.63
N LEU A 491 -7.14 24.58 1.16
CA LEU A 491 -7.12 23.34 0.38
C LEU A 491 -8.28 23.35 -0.61
N ALA A 492 -7.99 23.10 -1.89
CA ALA A 492 -9.01 22.79 -2.87
C ALA A 492 -9.24 21.27 -2.88
N LEU A 493 -10.36 20.85 -2.32
CA LEU A 493 -10.82 19.47 -2.42
C LEU A 493 -11.54 19.25 -3.74
N ALA A 494 -11.23 18.15 -4.42
CA ALA A 494 -11.93 17.72 -5.62
C ALA A 494 -12.71 16.43 -5.35
N PHE A 495 -13.94 16.39 -5.85
CA PHE A 495 -14.81 15.23 -5.87
C PHE A 495 -15.05 14.88 -7.32
N ILE A 496 -14.65 13.69 -7.74
CA ILE A 496 -14.69 13.29 -9.14
C ILE A 496 -15.42 11.95 -9.24
N LYS A 497 -16.54 11.94 -9.97
CA LYS A 497 -17.28 10.72 -10.30
C LYS A 497 -17.19 10.49 -11.79
N VAL A 498 -16.60 9.35 -12.14
CA VAL A 498 -16.63 8.80 -13.50
C VAL A 498 -17.43 7.51 -13.38
N ASP A 499 -18.33 7.21 -14.32
CA ASP A 499 -19.10 5.96 -14.31
C ASP A 499 -18.56 4.96 -15.33
N LEU A 500 -18.80 3.67 -15.08
CA LEU A 500 -18.48 2.61 -16.03
C LEU A 500 -19.65 2.42 -17.00
N THR A 501 -19.34 2.27 -18.29
CA THR A 501 -20.32 1.79 -19.27
C THR A 501 -20.76 0.36 -18.92
N PRO A 502 -21.88 -0.15 -19.47
CA PRO A 502 -22.25 -1.55 -19.29
C PRO A 502 -21.14 -2.53 -19.70
N LEU A 503 -20.37 -2.18 -20.75
CA LEU A 503 -19.18 -2.94 -21.16
C LEU A 503 -18.08 -2.88 -20.09
N GLY A 504 -17.83 -1.69 -19.52
CA GLY A 504 -16.88 -1.49 -18.42
C GLY A 504 -17.26 -2.25 -17.16
N GLN A 505 -18.55 -2.34 -16.83
CA GLN A 505 -19.05 -3.12 -15.70
C GLN A 505 -18.78 -4.62 -15.90
N ILE A 506 -19.06 -5.16 -17.10
CA ILE A 506 -18.77 -6.57 -17.44
C ILE A 506 -17.26 -6.83 -17.39
N PHE A 507 -16.45 -5.96 -17.99
CA PHE A 507 -15.00 -6.09 -17.99
C PHE A 507 -14.44 -6.09 -16.56
N THR A 508 -14.89 -5.15 -15.73
CA THR A 508 -14.48 -5.01 -14.33
C THR A 508 -14.92 -6.20 -13.49
N ALA A 509 -16.11 -6.77 -13.75
CA ALA A 509 -16.60 -7.96 -13.08
C ALA A 509 -15.77 -9.22 -13.43
N LEU A 510 -15.35 -9.37 -14.69
CA LEU A 510 -14.60 -10.53 -15.18
C LEU A 510 -13.11 -10.46 -14.89
N LEU A 511 -12.54 -9.26 -14.87
CA LEU A 511 -11.11 -9.00 -14.72
C LEU A 511 -10.88 -8.03 -13.56
N ARG A 512 -10.75 -6.74 -13.88
CA ARG A 512 -10.40 -5.62 -13.01
C ARG A 512 -10.82 -4.32 -13.71
N GLU A 513 -10.89 -3.22 -12.98
CA GLU A 513 -11.20 -1.94 -13.61
C GLU A 513 -10.03 -1.53 -14.54
N PRO A 514 -10.31 -1.00 -15.75
CA PRO A 514 -9.27 -0.39 -16.57
C PRO A 514 -8.62 0.81 -15.86
N PRO A 515 -7.33 1.06 -16.06
CA PRO A 515 -6.63 2.18 -15.42
C PRO A 515 -7.09 3.54 -15.97
N LEU A 516 -7.33 4.49 -15.06
CA LEU A 516 -7.50 5.91 -15.33
C LEU A 516 -6.29 6.70 -14.82
N LYS A 517 -6.00 7.82 -15.47
CA LYS A 517 -4.99 8.79 -15.06
C LYS A 517 -5.64 10.13 -14.77
N ILE A 518 -5.11 10.82 -13.77
CA ILE A 518 -5.31 12.25 -13.56
C ILE A 518 -4.01 12.95 -13.95
N VAL A 519 -4.10 13.87 -14.91
CA VAL A 519 -2.98 14.73 -15.28
C VAL A 519 -3.24 16.08 -14.65
N VAL A 520 -2.35 16.50 -13.74
CA VAL A 520 -2.40 17.79 -13.06
C VAL A 520 -1.41 18.74 -13.71
N THR A 521 -1.82 19.98 -13.93
CA THR A 521 -1.01 21.03 -14.52
C THR A 521 -0.61 22.01 -13.42
N THR A 522 0.68 22.26 -13.26
CA THR A 522 1.26 23.27 -12.36
C THR A 522 2.08 24.27 -13.17
N ALA A 523 2.65 25.29 -12.52
CA ALA A 523 3.59 26.21 -13.17
C ALA A 523 4.88 25.52 -13.66
N ALA A 524 5.30 24.44 -12.98
CA ALA A 524 6.51 23.69 -13.34
C ALA A 524 6.29 22.70 -14.50
N GLY A 525 5.04 22.31 -14.77
CA GLY A 525 4.69 21.38 -15.82
C GLY A 525 3.49 20.50 -15.49
N GLU A 526 3.30 19.46 -16.32
CA GLU A 526 2.25 18.46 -16.14
C GLU A 526 2.80 17.21 -15.45
N TYR A 527 2.03 16.67 -14.51
CA TYR A 527 2.33 15.43 -13.81
C TYR A 527 1.15 14.47 -13.94
N ALA A 528 1.43 13.22 -14.30
CA ALA A 528 0.41 12.19 -14.48
C ALA A 528 0.45 11.19 -13.32
N TYR A 529 -0.70 11.00 -12.67
CA TYR A 529 -0.88 10.04 -11.59
C TYR A 529 -2.00 9.06 -11.94
N ARG A 530 -1.96 7.88 -11.35
CA ARG A 530 -3.08 6.95 -11.42
C ARG A 530 -4.26 7.48 -10.59
N PHE A 531 -5.44 7.45 -11.19
CA PHE A 531 -6.69 7.91 -10.58
C PHE A 531 -7.60 6.73 -10.26
N LEU A 532 -8.08 6.68 -9.01
CA LEU A 532 -9.01 5.65 -8.54
C LEU A 532 -10.42 6.24 -8.44
N ARG A 533 -11.33 5.69 -9.23
CA ARG A 533 -12.70 6.20 -9.40
C ARG A 533 -13.52 6.25 -8.11
N LEU A 534 -13.45 5.18 -7.30
CA LEU A 534 -14.18 5.10 -6.03
C LEU A 534 -13.61 6.06 -4.98
N THR A 535 -12.29 6.18 -4.92
CA THR A 535 -11.63 7.10 -3.99
C THR A 535 -11.81 8.55 -4.41
N GLY A 536 -11.74 8.85 -5.71
CA GLY A 536 -12.00 10.18 -6.27
C GLY A 536 -13.40 10.72 -5.95
N ALA A 537 -14.39 9.83 -5.82
CA ALA A 537 -15.76 10.21 -5.42
C ALA A 537 -15.88 10.61 -3.94
N SER A 538 -14.89 10.28 -3.11
CA SER A 538 -14.91 10.57 -1.66
C SER A 538 -14.55 12.01 -1.32
N GLY A 539 -13.85 12.71 -2.22
CA GLY A 539 -13.24 14.01 -1.95
C GLY A 539 -11.79 13.85 -1.51
N PHE A 540 -10.85 14.45 -2.24
CA PHE A 540 -9.42 14.42 -1.94
C PHE A 540 -8.79 15.80 -2.17
N VAL A 541 -7.65 16.06 -1.53
CA VAL A 541 -6.90 17.31 -1.73
C VAL A 541 -6.29 17.32 -3.14
N LEU A 542 -6.77 18.21 -4.00
CA LEU A 542 -6.23 18.39 -5.35
C LEU A 542 -5.21 19.52 -5.40
N SER A 543 -5.42 20.61 -4.66
CA SER A 543 -4.50 21.75 -4.61
C SER A 543 -4.30 22.23 -3.16
N PRO A 544 -3.08 22.58 -2.75
CA PRO A 544 -1.82 22.47 -3.51
C PRO A 544 -1.39 21.00 -3.70
N LEU A 545 -0.48 20.76 -4.65
CA LEU A 545 0.02 19.42 -4.96
C LEU A 545 1.04 18.96 -3.91
N ILE A 546 0.55 18.27 -2.87
CA ILE A 546 1.40 17.67 -1.84
C ILE A 546 1.87 16.31 -2.35
N SER A 547 3.16 16.23 -2.69
CA SER A 547 3.78 15.03 -3.26
C SER A 547 4.74 14.31 -2.31
N SER A 548 5.18 15.02 -1.26
CA SER A 548 6.16 14.51 -0.28
C SER A 548 5.81 14.92 1.16
N THR A 549 6.45 14.26 2.14
CA THR A 549 6.40 14.69 3.55
C THR A 549 6.91 16.12 3.72
N GLN A 550 7.83 16.57 2.85
CA GLN A 550 8.34 17.94 2.85
C GLN A 550 7.28 18.95 2.41
N ASP A 551 6.51 18.65 1.36
CA ASP A 551 5.41 19.51 0.92
C ASP A 551 4.35 19.64 2.02
N TRP A 552 4.09 18.56 2.75
CA TRP A 552 3.19 18.56 3.90
C TRP A 552 3.66 19.53 5.00
N VAL A 553 4.92 19.43 5.41
CA VAL A 553 5.49 20.32 6.42
C VAL A 553 5.51 21.77 5.92
N SER A 554 5.91 21.98 4.66
CA SER A 554 5.93 23.29 4.01
C SER A 554 4.55 23.93 4.01
N LEU A 555 3.50 23.17 3.69
CA LEU A 555 2.12 23.64 3.73
C LEU A 555 1.76 24.15 5.13
N GLN A 556 2.00 23.35 6.17
CA GLN A 556 1.63 23.73 7.54
C GLN A 556 2.46 24.91 8.07
N LEU A 557 3.70 25.08 7.59
CA LEU A 557 4.52 26.27 7.83
C LEU A 557 4.09 27.50 7.03
N SER A 558 3.00 27.40 6.25
CA SER A 558 2.52 28.46 5.34
C SER A 558 3.54 28.85 4.27
N MET A 559 4.45 27.92 3.93
CA MET A 559 5.38 28.08 2.83
C MET A 559 4.69 27.75 1.50
N PRO A 560 5.13 28.35 0.37
CA PRO A 560 4.55 28.04 -0.93
C PRO A 560 4.71 26.56 -1.28
N VAL A 561 3.59 25.90 -1.57
CA VAL A 561 3.54 24.56 -2.19
C VAL A 561 2.88 24.72 -3.56
N ALA A 562 3.37 24.00 -4.56
CA ALA A 562 2.96 24.17 -5.95
C ALA A 562 1.43 24.05 -6.10
N PRO A 563 0.73 25.12 -6.55
CA PRO A 563 -0.70 25.04 -6.78
C PRO A 563 -0.99 24.27 -8.07
N VAL A 564 -2.09 23.52 -8.06
CA VAL A 564 -2.64 22.94 -9.29
C VAL A 564 -3.46 24.02 -10.00
N LEU A 565 -3.08 24.31 -11.25
CA LEU A 565 -3.72 25.30 -12.13
C LEU A 565 -4.89 24.68 -12.91
N GLY A 566 -4.83 23.37 -13.14
CA GLY A 566 -5.90 22.61 -13.77
C GLY A 566 -5.58 21.13 -13.82
N PHE A 567 -6.54 20.34 -14.26
CA PHE A 567 -6.36 18.90 -14.42
C PHE A 567 -7.27 18.33 -15.50
N ARG A 568 -6.98 17.10 -15.91
CA ARG A 568 -7.87 16.28 -16.75
C ARG A 568 -7.83 14.82 -16.31
N ILE A 569 -8.93 14.11 -16.55
CA ILE A 569 -9.03 12.65 -16.34
C ILE A 569 -9.05 11.97 -17.69
N GLU A 570 -8.17 11.00 -17.90
CA GLU A 570 -8.08 10.26 -19.15
C GLU A 570 -7.79 8.76 -18.92
N PRO A 571 -8.30 7.87 -19.78
CA PRO A 571 -7.87 6.48 -19.78
C PRO A 571 -6.39 6.36 -20.12
N GLU A 572 -5.70 5.37 -19.56
CA GLU A 572 -4.27 5.16 -19.84
C GLU A 572 -3.98 4.85 -21.31
N THR A 573 -4.93 4.21 -22.01
CA THR A 573 -4.83 3.94 -23.45
C THR A 573 -6.14 4.27 -24.16
N PRO A 574 -6.11 4.66 -25.45
CA PRO A 574 -7.31 5.13 -26.16
C PRO A 574 -8.48 4.15 -26.18
N TRP A 575 -8.21 2.84 -26.32
CA TRP A 575 -9.26 1.81 -26.38
C TRP A 575 -9.99 1.62 -25.04
N GLN A 576 -9.36 2.00 -23.91
CA GLN A 576 -10.00 1.90 -22.60
C GLN A 576 -11.12 2.92 -22.40
N ARG A 577 -11.20 3.97 -23.23
CA ARG A 577 -12.32 4.92 -23.21
C ARG A 577 -13.68 4.23 -23.37
N LEU A 578 -13.74 3.08 -24.05
CA LEU A 578 -14.96 2.30 -24.25
C LEU A 578 -15.59 1.76 -22.95
N PHE A 579 -14.83 1.71 -21.85
CA PHE A 579 -15.30 1.19 -20.56
C PHE A 579 -15.82 2.27 -19.61
N PHE A 580 -15.63 3.54 -19.94
CA PHE A 580 -16.04 4.66 -19.11
C PHE A 580 -17.09 5.51 -19.82
N GLU A 581 -18.06 6.00 -19.08
CA GLU A 581 -18.97 7.02 -19.59
C GLU A 581 -18.16 8.30 -19.91
N ASP A 582 -18.52 8.96 -21.01
CA ASP A 582 -17.77 10.13 -21.49
C ASP A 582 -17.96 11.35 -20.58
N ASP A 583 -19.16 11.47 -19.99
CA ASP A 583 -19.54 12.49 -19.03
C ASP A 583 -19.08 12.10 -17.62
N LEU A 584 -18.40 13.02 -16.95
CA LEU A 584 -17.93 12.90 -15.58
C LEU A 584 -18.40 14.09 -14.76
N GLN A 585 -18.67 13.85 -13.48
CA GLN A 585 -19.10 14.88 -12.55
C GLN A 585 -17.92 15.33 -11.69
N VAL A 586 -17.70 16.65 -11.62
CA VAL A 586 -16.69 17.27 -10.77
C VAL A 586 -17.33 18.24 -9.80
N GLY A 587 -17.01 18.11 -8.52
CA GLY A 587 -17.35 19.06 -7.48
C GLY A 587 -16.09 19.57 -6.79
N PHE A 588 -16.15 20.80 -6.30
CA PHE A 588 -15.06 21.41 -5.54
C PHE A 588 -15.55 21.91 -4.18
N GLU A 589 -14.69 21.81 -3.18
CA GLU A 589 -14.90 22.37 -1.85
C GLU A 589 -13.59 23.00 -1.37
N GLN A 590 -13.66 24.15 -0.71
CA GLN A 590 -12.50 24.76 -0.07
C GLN A 590 -12.47 24.37 1.41
N ARG A 591 -11.30 24.02 1.93
CA ARG A 591 -11.14 23.66 3.34
C ARG A 591 -9.92 24.33 3.97
N ASP A 592 -10.13 24.87 5.15
CA ASP A 592 -9.04 25.31 6.03
C ASP A 592 -8.27 24.11 6.59
N TYR A 593 -7.03 24.37 6.97
CA TYR A 593 -6.12 23.44 7.63
C TYR A 593 -5.37 24.14 8.76
N LEU A 594 -4.67 23.37 9.59
CA LEU A 594 -3.86 23.92 10.66
C LEU A 594 -2.57 24.51 10.12
N HIS A 595 -2.38 25.80 10.37
CA HIS A 595 -1.13 26.50 10.18
C HIS A 595 -0.31 26.47 11.49
N LEU A 596 1.00 26.32 11.36
CA LEU A 596 1.96 26.58 12.42
C LEU A 596 2.27 28.07 12.46
N THR A 597 2.27 28.63 13.67
CA THR A 597 2.82 29.96 13.94
C THR A 597 4.31 29.85 14.20
N ALA A 598 5.05 30.96 14.05
CA ALA A 598 6.50 30.98 14.32
C ALA A 598 6.84 30.43 15.72
N ASP A 599 6.04 30.76 16.73
CA ASP A 599 6.21 30.30 18.12
C ASP A 599 6.04 28.77 18.29
N ASN A 600 5.35 28.12 17.36
CA ASN A 600 5.08 26.68 17.39
C ASN A 600 5.96 25.89 16.42
N THR A 601 6.85 26.55 15.67
CA THR A 601 7.77 25.87 14.77
C THR A 601 9.06 25.53 15.49
N SER A 602 9.36 24.24 15.63
CA SER A 602 10.63 23.79 16.15
C SER A 602 11.76 24.02 15.15
N VAL A 603 12.98 24.26 15.66
CA VAL A 603 14.20 24.35 14.83
C VAL A 603 14.39 23.09 13.98
N ASP A 604 14.02 21.93 14.52
CA ASP A 604 14.07 20.66 13.80
C ASP A 604 13.17 20.66 12.55
N LEU A 605 11.93 21.17 12.66
CA LEU A 605 11.03 21.27 11.50
C LEU A 605 11.54 22.28 10.46
N ALA A 606 12.06 23.42 10.94
CA ALA A 606 12.69 24.41 10.07
C ALA A 606 13.87 23.82 9.29
N SER A 607 14.73 23.06 9.98
CA SER A 607 15.93 22.43 9.40
C SER A 607 15.61 21.40 8.32
N PHE A 608 14.40 20.84 8.34
CA PHE A 608 13.96 19.88 7.34
C PHE A 608 13.63 20.55 6.00
N VAL A 609 13.01 21.73 6.03
CA VAL A 609 12.69 22.50 4.81
C VAL A 609 13.86 23.39 4.39
N TYR A 610 14.72 23.76 5.34
CA TYR A 610 15.94 24.55 5.14
C TYR A 610 17.15 23.83 5.76
N PRO A 611 17.87 22.99 4.99
CA PRO A 611 18.91 22.09 5.50
C PRO A 611 19.96 22.77 6.39
N GLY A 612 19.93 22.46 7.69
CA GLY A 612 20.90 22.95 8.68
C GLY A 612 20.67 24.39 9.16
N PHE A 613 19.58 25.04 8.78
CA PHE A 613 19.29 26.40 9.19
C PHE A 613 18.76 26.45 10.62
N ASN A 614 19.22 27.43 11.42
CA ASN A 614 18.69 27.66 12.77
C ASN A 614 17.61 28.76 12.84
N LEU A 615 17.42 29.50 11.73
CA LEU A 615 16.42 30.54 11.56
C LEU A 615 15.83 30.42 10.16
N MET A 616 14.50 30.44 10.05
CA MET A 616 13.84 30.41 8.75
C MET A 616 13.84 31.78 8.08
N PRO A 617 14.00 31.84 6.75
CA PRO A 617 13.84 33.09 6.03
C PRO A 617 12.38 33.55 6.07
N THR A 618 12.20 34.86 6.26
CA THR A 618 10.91 35.54 6.14
C THR A 618 10.50 35.79 4.68
N GLU A 619 11.46 35.75 3.75
CA GLU A 619 11.21 35.91 2.32
C GLU A 619 12.25 35.11 1.52
N LYS A 620 11.83 34.53 0.40
CA LYS A 620 12.69 33.81 -0.56
C LYS A 620 12.37 34.29 -1.97
N HIS A 621 13.40 34.58 -2.76
CA HIS A 621 13.32 34.88 -4.18
C HIS A 621 14.24 33.94 -4.96
N GLY A 622 13.73 33.35 -6.04
CA GLY A 622 14.41 32.31 -6.81
C GLY A 622 13.95 30.89 -6.49
N GLU A 623 14.47 29.93 -7.24
CA GLU A 623 14.27 28.50 -6.99
C GLU A 623 14.81 28.10 -5.60
N GLY A 624 14.31 27.01 -5.04
CA GLY A 624 14.56 26.67 -3.64
C GLY A 624 14.34 25.19 -3.33
N ASP A 625 14.68 24.33 -4.27
CA ASP A 625 14.57 22.88 -4.10
C ASP A 625 15.67 22.37 -3.18
N ILE A 626 15.38 21.33 -2.40
CA ILE A 626 16.43 20.64 -1.64
C ILE A 626 17.13 19.70 -2.59
N ILE A 627 18.43 19.90 -2.76
CA ILE A 627 19.30 19.03 -3.55
C ILE A 627 20.22 18.23 -2.64
N LEU A 628 20.73 17.12 -3.16
CA LEU A 628 21.84 16.40 -2.57
C LEU A 628 23.12 16.82 -3.29
N ASP A 629 24.03 17.46 -2.57
CA ASP A 629 25.38 17.78 -3.04
C ASP A 629 26.38 17.15 -2.06
N ASP A 630 27.22 16.25 -2.59
CA ASP A 630 28.17 15.44 -1.81
C ASP A 630 27.50 14.69 -0.64
N GLU A 631 26.43 13.95 -0.96
CA GLU A 631 25.59 13.17 -0.01
C GLU A 631 24.92 13.98 1.12
N LYS A 632 24.99 15.32 1.07
CA LYS A 632 24.40 16.22 2.06
C LYS A 632 23.28 17.05 1.44
N LYS A 633 22.19 17.22 2.20
CA LYS A 633 21.07 18.06 1.80
C LYS A 633 21.49 19.54 1.82
N ALA A 634 21.15 20.27 0.78
CA ALA A 634 21.36 21.72 0.67
C ALA A 634 20.17 22.37 -0.04
N LEU A 635 19.94 23.65 0.22
CA LEU A 635 18.95 24.44 -0.49
C LEU A 635 19.58 25.00 -1.77
N PHE A 636 19.06 24.59 -2.92
CA PHE A 636 19.43 25.15 -4.22
C PHE A 636 18.90 26.58 -4.37
N ILE A 637 19.71 27.49 -4.88
CA ILE A 637 19.31 28.85 -5.25
C ILE A 637 20.04 29.25 -6.53
N HIS A 638 19.28 29.66 -7.53
CA HIS A 638 19.81 30.17 -8.79
C HIS A 638 20.00 31.70 -8.76
N ALA A 639 21.04 32.22 -9.42
CA ALA A 639 21.29 33.67 -9.50
C ALA A 639 20.43 34.36 -10.60
N PRO A 640 19.81 35.53 -10.31
CA PRO A 640 19.78 36.22 -9.03
C PRO A 640 18.73 35.65 -8.09
N GLY A 641 19.16 35.32 -6.87
CA GLY A 641 18.29 34.74 -5.84
C GLY A 641 18.63 35.29 -4.46
N HIS A 642 17.68 35.30 -3.53
CA HIS A 642 17.97 35.73 -2.16
C HIS A 642 17.05 35.10 -1.11
N LEU A 643 17.57 35.05 0.11
CA LEU A 643 16.85 34.71 1.34
C LEU A 643 16.93 35.88 2.31
N ARG A 644 15.80 36.38 2.78
CA ARG A 644 15.77 37.41 3.84
C ARG A 644 15.34 36.83 5.16
N PHE A 645 16.05 37.22 6.20
CA PHE A 645 15.83 36.84 7.58
C PHE A 645 15.50 38.10 8.39
N SER A 646 14.63 37.95 9.39
CA SER A 646 14.31 39.01 10.35
C SER A 646 14.65 38.53 11.76
N PRO A 647 15.93 38.50 12.15
CA PRO A 647 16.35 38.08 13.49
C PRO A 647 15.84 39.04 14.56
N THR A 648 15.79 38.59 15.81
CA THR A 648 15.54 39.50 16.95
C THR A 648 16.71 40.47 17.13
N ALA A 649 16.51 41.58 17.84
CA ALA A 649 17.59 42.54 18.09
C ALA A 649 18.67 41.92 19.00
N ALA A 650 19.87 41.70 18.45
CA ALA A 650 21.06 41.20 19.14
C ALA A 650 22.31 41.35 18.25
N THR A 651 23.47 40.99 18.78
CA THR A 651 24.69 40.81 17.99
C THR A 651 24.80 39.35 17.58
N TYR A 652 24.97 39.08 16.29
CA TYR A 652 25.04 37.73 15.75
C TYR A 652 26.41 37.40 15.15
N ARG A 653 26.77 36.13 15.22
CA ARG A 653 27.67 35.49 14.27
C ARG A 653 26.81 34.82 13.20
N VAL A 654 26.99 35.20 11.94
CA VAL A 654 26.30 34.61 10.79
C VAL A 654 27.27 33.71 10.05
N SER A 655 26.96 32.43 9.89
CA SER A 655 27.84 31.47 9.22
C SER A 655 27.06 30.48 8.38
N GLY A 656 27.67 29.92 7.34
CA GLY A 656 27.05 28.86 6.53
C GLY A 656 28.02 28.20 5.57
N GLU A 657 27.53 27.20 4.85
CA GLU A 657 28.21 26.55 3.72
C GLU A 657 27.46 26.89 2.42
N PHE A 658 28.20 27.27 1.38
CA PHE A 658 27.65 27.51 0.05
C PHE A 658 28.58 26.96 -1.03
N GLY A 659 28.06 26.74 -2.23
CA GLY A 659 28.86 26.26 -3.35
C GLY A 659 28.05 26.23 -4.64
N VAL A 660 28.66 25.70 -5.70
CA VAL A 660 27.99 25.44 -6.99
C VAL A 660 27.78 23.94 -7.13
N GLN A 661 26.58 23.56 -7.58
CA GLN A 661 26.18 22.17 -7.74
C GLN A 661 27.12 21.42 -8.68
N ALA A 662 27.54 20.22 -8.29
CA ALA A 662 28.49 19.43 -9.09
C ALA A 662 28.01 19.13 -10.53
N SER A 663 26.69 19.02 -10.75
CA SER A 663 26.10 18.80 -12.08
C SER A 663 26.26 20.00 -13.02
N ALA A 664 26.43 21.21 -12.50
CA ALA A 664 26.72 22.40 -13.32
C ALA A 664 28.11 22.33 -13.95
N LEU A 665 29.06 21.62 -13.31
CA LEU A 665 30.43 21.46 -13.80
C LEU A 665 30.58 20.40 -14.90
N THR A 666 29.59 19.51 -15.03
CA THR A 666 29.61 18.42 -16.02
C THR A 666 28.65 18.66 -17.18
N ASN A 667 27.85 19.73 -17.13
CA ASN A 667 26.90 20.07 -18.16
C ASN A 667 27.54 20.96 -19.25
N HIS A 668 27.56 20.49 -20.49
CA HIS A 668 28.10 21.23 -21.64
C HIS A 668 27.39 22.56 -21.92
N ALA A 669 26.16 22.76 -21.42
CA ALA A 669 25.49 24.05 -21.49
C ALA A 669 26.17 25.13 -20.61
N CYS A 670 27.07 24.72 -19.71
CA CYS A 670 27.74 25.57 -18.74
C CYS A 670 29.19 25.92 -19.10
N ASP A 671 29.66 25.54 -20.31
CA ASP A 671 31.04 25.80 -20.76
C ASP A 671 31.37 27.30 -20.84
N THR A 672 30.36 28.17 -20.85
CA THR A 672 30.49 29.65 -20.88
C THR A 672 30.11 30.34 -19.57
N ALA A 673 30.00 29.61 -18.45
CA ALA A 673 29.70 30.19 -17.15
C ALA A 673 30.83 31.13 -16.66
N ASP A 674 30.47 32.24 -16.02
CA ASP A 674 31.39 33.32 -15.61
C ASP A 674 31.55 33.46 -14.08
N GLY A 675 31.17 32.42 -13.33
CA GLY A 675 31.26 32.32 -11.87
C GLY A 675 29.94 32.62 -11.15
N VAL A 676 29.95 32.58 -9.82
CA VAL A 676 28.79 32.96 -8.99
C VAL A 676 29.24 33.79 -7.79
N GLY A 677 28.46 34.83 -7.47
CA GLY A 677 28.67 35.66 -6.29
C GLY A 677 27.74 35.28 -5.14
N MET A 678 28.21 35.45 -3.91
CA MET A 678 27.41 35.32 -2.69
C MET A 678 27.67 36.51 -1.79
N SER A 679 26.60 37.17 -1.38
CA SER A 679 26.63 38.31 -0.47
C SER A 679 25.81 38.07 0.79
N VAL A 680 26.30 38.60 1.91
CA VAL A 680 25.51 38.77 3.14
C VAL A 680 25.33 40.27 3.37
N ILE A 681 24.08 40.71 3.44
CA ILE A 681 23.71 42.13 3.42
C ILE A 681 22.80 42.42 4.61
N ARG A 682 23.04 43.54 5.28
CA ARG A 682 22.11 44.08 6.28
C ARG A 682 21.23 45.14 5.64
N LEU A 683 19.93 45.03 5.85
CA LEU A 683 18.91 45.98 5.39
C LEU A 683 18.37 46.75 6.61
N ARG A 684 18.53 48.07 6.61
CA ARG A 684 17.99 48.98 7.64
C ARG A 684 17.31 50.16 6.97
N GLU A 685 16.00 50.34 7.19
CA GLU A 685 15.23 51.45 6.62
C GLU A 685 15.48 51.69 5.10
N ASN A 686 15.57 50.60 4.33
CA ASN A 686 15.91 50.57 2.89
C ASN A 686 17.37 50.93 2.52
N VAL A 687 18.28 51.02 3.50
CA VAL A 687 19.72 51.12 3.26
C VAL A 687 20.34 49.71 3.28
N GLU A 688 20.94 49.31 2.16
CA GLU A 688 21.72 48.07 2.06
C GLU A 688 23.16 48.30 2.55
N SER A 689 23.63 47.48 3.48
CA SER A 689 25.02 47.43 3.92
C SER A 689 25.58 46.03 3.66
N GLN A 690 26.42 45.88 2.64
CA GLN A 690 27.10 44.62 2.35
C GLN A 690 28.11 44.31 3.46
N LEU A 691 27.93 43.19 4.15
CA LEU A 691 28.79 42.72 5.22
C LEU A 691 29.86 41.76 4.72
N LEU A 692 29.53 40.97 3.70
CA LEU A 692 30.42 40.00 3.07
C LEU A 692 30.03 39.86 1.60
N HIS A 693 31.03 39.66 0.74
CA HIS A 693 30.84 39.21 -0.64
C HIS A 693 31.99 38.25 -1.02
N ILE A 694 31.64 37.13 -1.62
CA ILE A 694 32.57 36.10 -2.10
C ILE A 694 32.15 35.72 -3.52
N GLU A 695 33.10 35.65 -4.44
CA GLU A 695 32.90 35.16 -5.80
C GLU A 695 33.65 33.84 -5.98
N LEU A 696 33.02 32.90 -6.68
CA LEU A 696 33.57 31.58 -7.02
C LEU A 696 33.53 31.38 -8.53
N ASP A 697 34.60 30.88 -9.14
CA ASP A 697 34.63 30.43 -10.53
C ASP A 697 35.06 28.95 -10.63
N PRO A 698 34.16 28.01 -10.29
CA PRO A 698 34.51 26.59 -10.21
C PRO A 698 34.77 25.95 -11.58
N TRP A 699 34.40 26.61 -12.69
CA TRP A 699 34.68 26.12 -14.05
C TRP A 699 36.16 26.31 -14.41
N HIS A 700 36.73 27.49 -14.10
CA HIS A 700 38.12 27.81 -14.41
C HIS A 700 39.08 27.58 -13.25
N VAL A 701 38.61 27.68 -12.00
CA VAL A 701 39.41 27.56 -10.78
C VAL A 701 39.01 26.30 -10.01
N ALA A 702 39.89 25.29 -10.04
CA ALA A 702 39.60 24.00 -9.40
C ALA A 702 39.41 24.07 -7.87
N GLN A 703 39.98 25.09 -7.21
CA GLN A 703 39.84 25.31 -5.75
C GLN A 703 38.46 25.84 -5.37
N ASP A 704 37.73 26.44 -6.33
CA ASP A 704 36.41 27.00 -6.09
C ASP A 704 35.31 25.93 -6.16
N ARG A 705 35.67 24.68 -6.49
CA ARG A 705 34.75 23.54 -6.54
C ARG A 705 34.45 23.00 -5.14
N GLY A 706 33.21 22.58 -4.92
CA GLY A 706 32.75 22.01 -3.64
C GLY A 706 32.21 23.08 -2.68
N ALA A 707 31.97 22.67 -1.43
CA ALA A 707 31.39 23.53 -0.41
C ALA A 707 32.41 24.45 0.24
N HIS A 708 32.11 25.76 0.28
CA HIS A 708 32.89 26.81 0.94
C HIS A 708 32.18 27.30 2.18
N ARG A 709 32.94 27.48 3.27
CA ARG A 709 32.43 28.06 4.51
C ARG A 709 32.59 29.55 4.52
N PHE A 710 31.59 30.25 5.03
CA PHE A 710 31.68 31.68 5.31
C PHE A 710 31.27 31.98 6.75
N GLU A 711 31.80 33.09 7.27
CA GLU A 711 31.48 33.59 8.60
C GLU A 711 31.58 35.12 8.63
N VAL A 712 30.56 35.77 9.17
CA VAL A 712 30.51 37.20 9.47
C VAL A 712 30.30 37.34 10.97
N LYS A 713 31.27 37.94 11.66
CA LYS A 713 31.23 38.18 13.10
C LYS A 713 30.65 39.56 13.39
N ASP A 714 30.14 39.72 14.61
CA ASP A 714 29.77 41.00 15.21
C ASP A 714 28.70 41.77 14.43
N VAL A 715 27.74 41.03 13.87
CA VAL A 715 26.60 41.60 13.12
C VAL A 715 25.57 42.14 14.11
N SER A 716 25.69 43.42 14.44
CA SER A 716 24.74 44.11 15.32
C SER A 716 23.45 44.47 14.60
N LEU A 717 22.32 43.95 15.10
CA LEU A 717 20.97 44.16 14.55
C LEU A 717 20.05 44.86 15.56
N GLU A 718 19.35 45.86 15.08
CA GLU A 718 18.28 46.57 15.80
C GLU A 718 16.90 46.01 15.43
N LEU A 719 15.87 46.36 16.22
CA LEU A 719 14.51 45.90 15.96
C LEU A 719 14.04 46.39 14.57
N GLY A 720 13.73 45.44 13.68
CA GLY A 720 13.30 45.72 12.31
C GLY A 720 14.41 45.65 11.25
N ASP A 721 15.67 45.51 11.65
CA ASP A 721 16.75 45.18 10.72
C ASP A 721 16.52 43.79 10.10
N LYS A 722 16.92 43.62 8.83
CA LYS A 722 16.91 42.31 8.15
C LYS A 722 18.31 41.93 7.68
N ILE A 723 18.56 40.63 7.58
CA ILE A 723 19.73 40.08 6.89
C ILE A 723 19.27 39.43 5.59
N GLU A 724 19.93 39.75 4.49
CA GLU A 724 19.73 39.13 3.18
C GLU A 724 20.97 38.30 2.83
N TYR A 725 20.77 37.01 2.61
CA TYR A 725 21.73 36.14 1.93
C TYR A 725 21.37 36.16 0.45
N ARG A 726 22.24 36.73 -0.39
CA ARG A 726 21.98 36.95 -1.81
C ARG A 726 22.99 36.15 -2.64
N ILE A 727 22.49 35.50 -3.68
CA ILE A 727 23.29 34.92 -4.75
C ILE A 727 23.28 35.92 -5.90
N ASP A 728 24.46 36.47 -6.16
CA ASP A 728 24.71 37.45 -7.21
C ASP A 728 25.23 36.74 -8.47
N PRO A 729 24.97 37.28 -9.67
CA PRO A 729 25.64 36.83 -10.89
C PRO A 729 27.18 36.87 -10.76
N GLY A 730 27.88 36.02 -11.52
CA GLY A 730 29.35 35.97 -11.55
C GLY A 730 30.05 37.27 -11.99
N HIS A 731 31.38 37.23 -12.07
CA HIS A 731 32.28 38.40 -12.21
C HIS A 731 31.92 39.41 -13.31
N ALA A 732 31.29 38.98 -14.41
CA ALA A 732 30.87 39.85 -15.51
C ALA A 732 29.36 40.12 -15.56
N GLY A 733 28.57 39.43 -14.73
CA GLY A 733 27.11 39.50 -14.67
C GLY A 733 26.42 39.17 -16.00
N SER A 734 27.10 38.42 -16.87
CA SER A 734 26.77 38.32 -18.28
C SER A 734 26.07 37.02 -18.66
N ASN A 735 26.25 35.95 -17.87
CA ASN A 735 25.67 34.64 -18.12
C ASN A 735 25.32 33.89 -16.82
N THR A 736 24.06 33.99 -16.38
CA THR A 736 23.60 33.32 -15.16
C THR A 736 23.09 31.89 -15.39
N ILE A 737 23.11 31.36 -16.63
CA ILE A 737 22.43 30.10 -16.97
C ILE A 737 22.84 28.95 -16.06
N CYS A 738 24.09 28.94 -15.60
CA CYS A 738 24.67 27.87 -14.79
C CYS A 738 25.07 28.28 -13.38
N ASP A 739 24.53 29.39 -12.87
CA ASP A 739 24.73 29.90 -11.51
C ASP A 739 23.91 29.07 -10.50
N TRP A 740 24.10 27.76 -10.58
CA TRP A 740 23.39 26.69 -9.90
C TRP A 740 23.98 26.54 -8.50
N SER A 741 23.80 27.57 -7.68
CA SER A 741 24.38 27.62 -6.34
C SER A 741 23.51 26.89 -5.32
N TYR A 742 24.09 26.63 -4.16
CA TYR A 742 23.36 26.11 -3.02
C TYR A 742 23.87 26.71 -1.71
N VAL A 743 23.04 26.63 -0.68
CA VAL A 743 23.37 27.00 0.69
C VAL A 743 22.86 25.94 1.68
N ARG A 744 23.64 25.66 2.72
CA ARG A 744 23.26 24.79 3.85
C ARG A 744 23.90 25.27 5.14
N ASP A 745 23.40 24.76 6.27
CA ASP A 745 23.95 25.05 7.60
C ASP A 745 24.03 26.55 7.94
N LEU A 746 23.09 27.36 7.41
CA LEU A 746 23.05 28.81 7.65
C LEU A 746 22.58 29.11 9.08
N LYS A 747 23.48 29.64 9.90
CA LYS A 747 23.27 29.87 11.33
C LYS A 747 23.42 31.33 11.71
N PHE A 748 22.49 31.78 12.54
CA PHE A 748 22.49 33.06 13.24
C PHE A 748 22.70 32.77 14.74
N ASP A 749 23.95 32.75 15.18
CA ASP A 749 24.28 32.47 16.57
C ASP A 749 24.38 33.79 17.34
N ALA A 750 23.45 34.01 18.28
CA ALA A 750 23.47 35.20 19.12
C ALA A 750 24.74 35.18 19.99
N GLN A 751 25.56 36.21 19.88
CA GLN A 751 26.66 36.46 20.79
C GLN A 751 26.06 37.05 22.06
N ASN A 752 25.72 36.20 23.03
CA ASN A 752 25.28 36.67 24.33
C ASN A 752 26.38 37.56 24.92
N GLY A 753 26.11 38.86 25.03
CA GLY A 753 26.86 39.72 25.94
C GLY A 753 26.66 39.19 27.36
N ASP A 754 27.76 39.07 28.10
CA ASP A 754 27.78 38.73 29.51
C ASP A 754 26.62 39.40 30.27
N SER A 755 25.65 38.59 30.67
CA SER A 755 24.95 38.74 31.94
C SER A 755 24.91 37.35 32.57
N SER A 756 26.01 37.00 33.23
CA SER A 756 26.12 35.85 34.13
C SER A 756 25.16 35.99 35.34
N PRO A 757 24.97 34.89 36.09
CA PRO A 757 23.85 33.94 36.03
C PRO A 757 22.53 34.42 36.64
#